data_AF-A0A954F0R6-F1
#
_entry.id   AF-A0A954F0R6-F1
#
_cell.length_a   1.000
_cell.length_b   1.000
_cell.length_c   1.000
_cell.angle_alpha   90.00
_cell.angle_beta   90.00
_cell.angle_gamma   90.00
#
_symmetry.space_group_name_H-M   'P 1'
#
loop_
_entity.id
_entity.type
_entity.pdbx_description
1 polymer ?
#
loop_
_entity_poly.entity_id
_entity_poly.type
_entity_poly.pdbx_seq_one_letter_code
_entity_poly.pdbx_strand_id
1 'polypeptide(L)'
;MVFLPGEVVVDYAIRLRQEFDPDRLWITAYANDCPCYIPSERVLQEGGYEGANAMTYYNKPNKFAPGLEDAIIESVAKLLPQEYHAKADSKPHAGLPPRSPVQSLARLNLPEKWTAQVVAAEPLTTDPVAFDFGPDRSLWVCEMHDYPSGLSGNFEPGGRVRLLRDVDGDGLYDRSTIFLDGLPFPTGVTVWRKGVLICAAPDILYAEDTDGDDRTDVTRVLFTGFGTENYQARVNSLTYGLDGWVYGACGLFGGNIECRQTGEVVPLGNRDFRIDPDRGILEPLTGRSQQGRVRNDDGDWFGCSNGSVGWNYPILTDEIRPGLSLPPTVISVPIENARQLYPAIEDYQRFKLSGPAGQVTAACGIGIYRDRLLGEDLAGNTVTCEPVNLLLHRLQLKADGLTMRGERSPSEQSSELVTSTDNWFRPVQVRTGPDGGLWVADMTRAVVEHPRWIPEEMLQNLDVRAGEKQGRILRLIPRDGTIREVPDLTKMSASELVGVLKSPNGTIRDLAQQVLLWNSAPDSVPLLKQLATSEAPAASRSAALWVLARYDAIDEATLKTALSREDASVRRQAWRVIAASTSKTSRTPIVLPTFVSFAEDETDPFVLREFFEALRAHPDRQPVAELSQHYSRHFGDRYLQFLVLRAVSNDNWAKFVENVVEQPEPSPAKLRPLLSISLTENSEAAMKSLLASLLQNEITPGLMATLQPVAEEAFQNADKPPIWLTDSDTDRLKQIIKHAKTVFADPTKPEMERNASAGLLGLIPADREQDVSLLVDNLGP
;
A
#
# COMPACT_ATOMS: atom_id res chain seq x y z
N MET A 1 49.27 18.81 -6.04
CA MET A 1 49.04 19.44 -4.72
C MET A 1 48.40 20.80 -4.93
N VAL A 2 47.31 21.11 -4.23
CA VAL A 2 46.62 22.41 -4.23
C VAL A 2 46.93 23.12 -2.93
N PHE A 3 47.39 24.36 -3.05
CA PHE A 3 47.82 25.23 -1.97
C PHE A 3 46.84 26.39 -1.84
N LEU A 4 45.88 26.26 -0.92
CA LEU A 4 44.86 27.28 -0.70
C LEU A 4 45.37 28.42 0.19
N PRO A 5 44.91 29.66 -0.07
CA PRO A 5 45.31 30.83 0.71
C PRO A 5 44.65 30.83 2.10
N GLY A 6 45.33 31.42 3.09
CA GLY A 6 44.76 31.65 4.43
C GLY A 6 44.14 30.44 5.13
N GLU A 7 43.20 30.71 6.04
CA GLU A 7 42.45 29.71 6.79
C GLU A 7 41.10 29.46 6.12
N VAL A 8 41.02 28.47 5.23
CA VAL A 8 39.78 28.09 4.55
C VAL A 8 38.99 27.08 5.38
N VAL A 9 37.65 27.14 5.27
CA VAL A 9 36.76 26.10 5.81
C VAL A 9 36.88 24.78 5.04
N VAL A 10 36.47 23.67 5.67
CA VAL A 10 36.59 22.31 5.09
C VAL A 10 35.81 22.14 3.78
N ASP A 11 34.78 22.93 3.55
CA ASP A 11 33.95 22.94 2.34
C ASP A 11 34.80 23.02 1.05
N TYR A 12 35.90 23.80 1.05
CA TYR A 12 36.81 23.90 -0.09
C TYR A 12 37.50 22.56 -0.40
N ALA A 13 37.91 21.82 0.64
CA ALA A 13 38.56 20.52 0.44
C ALA A 13 37.59 19.46 -0.07
N ILE A 14 36.34 19.49 0.39
CA ILE A 14 35.26 18.61 -0.08
C ILE A 14 34.97 18.90 -1.55
N ARG A 15 34.73 20.16 -1.90
CA ARG A 15 34.40 20.59 -3.26
C ARG A 15 35.52 20.29 -4.25
N LEU A 16 36.77 20.59 -3.90
CA LEU A 16 37.92 20.25 -4.76
C LEU A 16 38.07 18.74 -4.99
N ARG A 17 37.75 17.89 -4.01
CA ARG A 17 37.77 16.42 -4.19
C ARG A 17 36.58 15.89 -5.00
N GLN A 18 35.52 16.68 -5.15
CA GLN A 18 34.38 16.36 -6.01
C GLN A 18 34.64 16.78 -7.45
N GLU A 19 35.24 17.95 -7.65
CA GLU A 19 35.47 18.53 -8.99
C GLU A 19 36.74 18.01 -9.68
N PHE A 20 37.72 17.53 -8.91
CA PHE A 20 39.01 17.04 -9.42
C PHE A 20 39.27 15.59 -8.98
N ASP A 21 40.24 14.92 -9.61
CA ASP A 21 40.61 13.53 -9.31
C ASP A 21 41.13 13.43 -7.85
N PRO A 22 40.35 12.84 -6.92
CA PRO A 22 40.70 12.84 -5.50
C PRO A 22 41.90 11.94 -5.17
N ASP A 23 42.22 10.94 -6.02
CA ASP A 23 43.33 10.02 -5.81
C ASP A 23 44.68 10.69 -6.11
N ARG A 24 44.64 11.78 -6.89
CA ARG A 24 45.81 12.59 -7.28
C ARG A 24 45.88 13.90 -6.51
N LEU A 25 44.81 14.29 -5.82
CA LEU A 25 44.70 15.58 -5.19
C LEU A 25 45.14 15.52 -3.71
N TRP A 26 46.16 16.30 -3.39
CA TRP A 26 46.52 16.64 -2.02
C TRP A 26 46.30 18.13 -1.81
N ILE A 27 45.49 18.48 -0.82
CA ILE A 27 45.06 19.85 -0.54
C ILE A 27 45.68 20.29 0.79
N THR A 28 46.21 21.51 0.83
CA THR A 28 46.65 22.18 2.06
C THR A 28 46.16 23.62 2.05
N ALA A 29 45.90 24.17 3.24
CA ALA A 29 45.62 25.59 3.47
C ALA A 29 46.85 26.31 4.02
N TYR A 30 46.73 27.59 4.37
CA TYR A 30 47.81 28.44 4.91
C TYR A 30 49.05 28.56 4.01
N ALA A 31 48.87 28.49 2.71
CA ALA A 31 50.00 28.42 1.79
C ALA A 31 50.53 29.79 1.30
N ASN A 32 50.02 30.90 1.85
CA ASN A 32 50.46 32.25 1.50
C ASN A 32 50.28 33.27 2.65
N ASP A 33 50.72 34.52 2.40
CA ASP A 33 50.63 35.67 3.32
C ASP A 33 49.21 36.29 3.39
N CYS A 34 48.14 35.49 3.26
CA CYS A 34 46.77 35.96 3.46
C CYS A 34 46.30 35.54 4.87
N PRO A 35 46.58 36.34 5.92
CA PRO A 35 46.16 35.99 7.27
C PRO A 35 44.67 36.32 7.39
N CYS A 36 43.78 35.47 6.91
CA CYS A 36 42.35 35.59 7.22
C CYS A 36 41.60 34.27 7.08
N TYR A 37 40.45 34.21 7.74
CA TYR A 37 39.46 33.17 7.52
C TYR A 37 38.76 33.42 6.20
N ILE A 38 38.68 32.40 5.36
CA ILE A 38 38.04 32.45 4.06
C ILE A 38 36.82 31.52 4.10
N PRO A 39 35.59 32.08 4.19
CA PRO A 39 34.38 31.28 4.27
C PRO A 39 34.03 30.66 2.90
N SER A 40 33.26 29.58 2.93
CA SER A 40 32.49 29.11 1.78
C SER A 40 31.26 29.98 1.56
N GLU A 41 30.60 29.84 0.44
CA GLU A 41 29.34 30.53 0.13
C GLU A 41 28.26 30.17 1.16
N ARG A 42 28.24 28.91 1.61
CA ARG A 42 27.38 28.44 2.71
C ARG A 42 27.67 29.18 4.02
N VAL A 43 28.93 29.23 4.46
CA VAL A 43 29.33 29.89 5.72
C VAL A 43 29.12 31.41 5.64
N LEU A 44 29.27 32.01 4.46
CA LEU A 44 28.97 33.42 4.23
C LEU A 44 27.46 33.72 4.39
N GLN A 45 26.58 32.79 4.01
CA GLN A 45 25.12 32.88 4.14
C GLN A 45 24.63 32.58 5.56
N GLU A 46 25.15 31.52 6.19
CA GLU A 46 24.76 31.06 7.53
C GLU A 46 25.25 32.00 8.65
N GLY A 47 26.39 32.68 8.45
CA GLY A 47 26.98 33.60 9.41
C GLY A 47 27.81 32.92 10.52
N GLY A 48 28.35 33.69 11.46
CA GLY A 48 29.20 33.20 12.56
C GLY A 48 30.58 33.86 12.65
N TYR A 49 31.45 33.32 13.53
CA TYR A 49 32.81 33.81 13.79
C TYR A 49 33.65 33.91 12.51
N GLU A 50 33.49 32.93 11.60
CA GLU A 50 34.31 32.77 10.39
C GLU A 50 33.65 33.31 9.10
N GLY A 51 32.34 33.55 9.09
CA GLY A 51 31.61 33.99 7.90
C GLY A 51 31.54 35.50 7.71
N ALA A 52 31.17 36.24 8.76
CA ALA A 52 30.84 37.68 8.64
C ALA A 52 31.83 38.59 9.37
N ASN A 53 32.44 38.12 10.46
CA ASN A 53 33.13 38.98 11.42
C ASN A 53 34.64 38.77 11.47
N ALA A 54 35.16 37.68 10.90
CA ALA A 54 36.57 37.32 10.97
C ALA A 54 37.51 38.42 10.46
N MET A 55 37.10 39.15 9.42
CA MET A 55 37.91 40.22 8.82
C MET A 55 38.13 41.43 9.74
N THR A 56 37.34 41.55 10.83
CA THR A 56 37.54 42.57 11.87
C THR A 56 38.89 42.42 12.56
N TYR A 57 39.36 41.19 12.78
CA TYR A 57 40.65 40.92 13.42
C TYR A 57 41.86 41.26 12.54
N TYR A 58 41.62 41.57 11.27
CA TYR A 58 42.63 41.92 10.28
C TYR A 58 42.53 43.39 9.82
N ASN A 59 41.89 44.25 10.62
CA ASN A 59 41.68 45.68 10.33
C ASN A 59 41.01 45.94 8.97
N LYS A 60 40.18 45.01 8.50
CA LYS A 60 39.37 45.12 7.29
C LYS A 60 37.92 44.74 7.63
N PRO A 61 37.16 45.57 8.37
CA PRO A 61 35.81 45.21 8.85
C PRO A 61 34.78 45.24 7.71
N ASN A 62 34.93 44.34 6.75
CA ASN A 62 34.08 44.17 5.59
C ASN A 62 33.90 42.67 5.31
N LYS A 63 32.80 42.31 4.67
CA LYS A 63 32.52 40.91 4.30
C LYS A 63 33.15 40.60 2.94
N PHE A 64 33.46 39.33 2.73
CA PHE A 64 33.73 38.86 1.38
C PHE A 64 32.47 38.97 0.52
N ALA A 65 32.66 39.24 -0.77
CA ALA A 65 31.56 39.28 -1.73
C ALA A 65 31.11 37.83 -2.05
N PRO A 66 29.80 37.61 -2.29
CA PRO A 66 29.31 36.35 -2.85
C PRO A 66 30.07 35.95 -4.13
N GLY A 67 30.27 34.65 -4.33
CA GLY A 67 31.02 34.10 -5.47
C GLY A 67 32.54 34.05 -5.26
N LEU A 68 33.03 34.35 -4.05
CA LEU A 68 34.45 34.17 -3.70
C LEU A 68 34.88 32.70 -3.81
N GLU A 69 34.04 31.79 -3.32
CA GLU A 69 34.32 30.36 -3.35
C GLU A 69 34.52 29.88 -4.79
N ASP A 70 33.60 30.22 -5.68
CA ASP A 70 33.69 29.91 -7.12
C ASP A 70 34.95 30.51 -7.75
N ALA A 71 35.30 31.76 -7.43
CA ALA A 71 36.50 32.40 -7.95
C ALA A 71 37.79 31.67 -7.55
N ILE A 72 37.85 31.14 -6.32
CA ILE A 72 38.99 30.34 -5.85
C ILE A 72 39.00 28.99 -6.56
N ILE A 73 37.87 28.29 -6.66
CA ILE A 73 37.76 26.99 -7.31
C ILE A 73 38.10 27.07 -8.81
N GLU A 74 37.59 28.08 -9.51
CA GLU A 74 37.96 28.34 -10.92
C GLU A 74 39.45 28.62 -11.09
N SER A 75 40.07 29.33 -10.14
CA SER A 75 41.51 29.59 -10.17
C SER A 75 42.29 28.30 -9.99
N VAL A 76 41.86 27.41 -9.10
CA VAL A 76 42.43 26.07 -8.95
C VAL A 76 42.25 25.26 -10.23
N ALA A 77 41.06 25.29 -10.85
CA ALA A 77 40.78 24.61 -12.12
C ALA A 77 41.72 25.05 -13.24
N LYS A 78 41.98 26.36 -13.34
CA LYS A 78 42.89 26.96 -14.35
C LYS A 78 44.35 26.57 -14.13
N LEU A 79 44.76 26.36 -12.87
CA LEU A 79 46.14 26.07 -12.49
C LEU A 79 46.46 24.56 -12.46
N LEU A 80 45.45 23.72 -12.22
CA LEU A 80 45.62 22.28 -12.19
C LEU A 80 45.87 21.73 -13.61
N PRO A 81 46.95 20.92 -13.80
CA PRO A 81 47.15 20.22 -15.06
C PRO A 81 45.97 19.31 -15.39
N GLN A 82 45.67 19.14 -16.68
CA GLN A 82 44.47 18.43 -17.16
C GLN A 82 44.35 16.99 -16.64
N GLU A 83 45.45 16.34 -16.28
CA GLU A 83 45.50 15.00 -15.67
C GLU A 83 45.01 14.93 -14.22
N TYR A 84 44.76 16.07 -13.58
CA TYR A 84 44.13 16.20 -12.24
C TYR A 84 42.65 16.57 -12.35
N HIS A 85 42.19 16.99 -13.52
CA HIS A 85 40.75 17.07 -13.77
C HIS A 85 40.24 15.64 -13.81
N ALA A 86 39.12 15.37 -13.15
CA ALA A 86 38.53 14.04 -13.14
C ALA A 86 38.50 13.52 -14.58
N LYS A 87 39.08 12.33 -14.82
CA LYS A 87 38.99 11.71 -16.14
C LYS A 87 37.51 11.68 -16.49
N ALA A 88 37.18 12.17 -17.68
CA ALA A 88 35.85 12.02 -18.26
C ALA A 88 35.61 10.54 -18.61
N ASP A 89 35.60 9.66 -17.61
CA ASP A 89 34.93 8.37 -17.67
C ASP A 89 33.47 8.62 -17.28
N SER A 90 32.79 9.43 -18.09
CA SER A 90 31.34 9.45 -18.07
C SER A 90 30.89 9.70 -19.49
N LYS A 91 30.19 8.70 -20.03
CA LYS A 91 29.12 8.98 -20.98
C LYS A 91 28.36 10.20 -20.42
N PRO A 92 28.11 11.26 -21.20
CA PRO A 92 27.55 12.50 -20.67
C PRO A 92 26.34 12.16 -19.79
N HIS A 93 26.36 12.62 -18.53
CA HIS A 93 25.16 12.57 -17.68
C HIS A 93 24.05 13.21 -18.49
N ALA A 94 23.06 12.45 -18.97
CA ALA A 94 21.70 12.88 -19.28
C ALA A 94 21.44 14.39 -19.62
N GLY A 95 22.36 15.06 -20.32
CA GLY A 95 22.44 16.52 -20.44
C GLY A 95 22.88 17.39 -19.23
N LEU A 96 22.77 17.01 -17.94
CA LEU A 96 23.00 17.93 -16.79
C LEU A 96 23.66 17.26 -15.55
N PRO A 97 24.62 17.93 -14.86
CA PRO A 97 25.19 17.42 -13.60
C PRO A 97 24.15 17.41 -12.46
N PRO A 98 24.33 16.54 -11.44
CA PRO A 98 23.46 16.54 -10.26
C PRO A 98 23.53 17.87 -9.51
N ARG A 99 22.41 18.28 -8.92
CA ARG A 99 22.35 19.45 -8.04
C ARG A 99 22.67 19.03 -6.60
N SER A 100 23.26 19.94 -5.84
CA SER A 100 23.35 19.77 -4.38
C SER A 100 21.94 19.64 -3.76
N PRO A 101 21.79 19.00 -2.59
CA PRO A 101 20.50 18.89 -1.92
C PRO A 101 19.78 20.24 -1.79
N VAL A 102 20.47 21.28 -1.32
CA VAL A 102 19.91 22.64 -1.17
C VAL A 102 19.42 23.23 -2.50
N GLN A 103 20.24 23.13 -3.55
CA GLN A 103 19.86 23.62 -4.89
C GLN A 103 18.66 22.87 -5.46
N SER A 104 18.52 21.59 -5.15
CA SER A 104 17.39 20.79 -5.60
C SER A 104 16.11 21.11 -4.83
N LEU A 105 16.19 21.31 -3.51
CA LEU A 105 15.03 21.77 -2.72
C LEU A 105 14.48 23.10 -3.23
N ALA A 106 15.35 24.02 -3.64
CA ALA A 106 14.96 25.30 -4.23
C ALA A 106 14.21 25.15 -5.57
N ARG A 107 14.17 23.95 -6.16
CA ARG A 107 13.45 23.62 -7.40
C ARG A 107 12.10 22.96 -7.15
N LEU A 108 11.75 22.70 -5.90
CA LEU A 108 10.43 22.19 -5.52
C LEU A 108 9.40 23.32 -5.54
N ASN A 109 8.24 23.03 -6.11
CA ASN A 109 7.03 23.80 -5.92
C ASN A 109 6.16 23.07 -4.89
N LEU A 110 5.83 23.78 -3.81
CA LEU A 110 5.10 23.26 -2.64
C LEU A 110 3.87 24.14 -2.38
N PRO A 111 2.87 23.66 -1.63
CA PRO A 111 1.79 24.50 -1.14
C PRO A 111 2.37 25.68 -0.33
N GLU A 112 1.81 26.89 -0.47
CA GLU A 112 2.41 28.13 0.10
C GLU A 112 2.68 28.07 1.61
N LYS A 113 1.88 27.26 2.32
CA LYS A 113 1.94 27.07 3.77
C LYS A 113 2.95 26.03 4.22
N TRP A 114 3.66 25.39 3.30
CA TRP A 114 4.61 24.33 3.59
C TRP A 114 6.04 24.77 3.28
N THR A 115 6.99 24.06 3.85
CA THR A 115 8.41 24.09 3.48
C THR A 115 8.96 22.67 3.48
N ALA A 116 10.10 22.47 2.82
CA ALA A 116 10.83 21.20 2.81
C ALA A 116 12.15 21.34 3.57
N GLN A 117 12.54 20.28 4.28
CA GLN A 117 13.82 20.14 4.93
C GLN A 117 14.51 18.85 4.44
N VAL A 118 15.83 18.90 4.29
CA VAL A 118 16.65 17.69 4.13
C VAL A 118 16.91 17.13 5.51
N VAL A 119 16.39 15.94 5.79
CA VAL A 119 16.60 15.25 7.08
C VAL A 119 17.80 14.31 7.03
N ALA A 120 18.12 13.80 5.84
CA ALA A 120 19.34 13.05 5.56
C ALA A 120 19.65 13.18 4.06
N ALA A 121 20.92 13.36 3.74
CA ALA A 121 21.45 13.30 2.38
C ALA A 121 22.88 12.74 2.44
N GLU A 122 23.63 12.81 1.36
CA GLU A 122 25.00 12.34 1.32
C GLU A 122 25.88 13.10 2.33
N PRO A 123 26.77 12.44 3.11
CA PRO A 123 27.11 11.01 3.09
C PRO A 123 26.27 10.12 4.02
N LEU A 124 25.24 10.66 4.70
CA LEU A 124 24.41 9.89 5.64
C LEU A 124 23.58 8.82 4.94
N THR A 125 23.12 9.10 3.73
CA THR A 125 22.44 8.15 2.85
C THR A 125 22.77 8.42 1.39
N THR A 126 22.76 7.39 0.55
CA THR A 126 22.85 7.48 -0.91
C THR A 126 21.92 6.43 -1.53
N ASP A 127 21.20 6.81 -2.58
CA ASP A 127 20.21 6.00 -3.32
C ASP A 127 19.13 5.34 -2.43
N PRO A 128 18.45 6.12 -1.55
CA PRO A 128 17.40 5.60 -0.69
C PRO A 128 16.16 5.23 -1.49
N VAL A 129 15.63 4.04 -1.25
CA VAL A 129 14.40 3.54 -1.89
C VAL A 129 13.26 3.29 -0.90
N ALA A 130 13.59 3.10 0.38
CA ALA A 130 12.61 2.97 1.44
C ALA A 130 13.24 3.35 2.79
N PHE A 131 12.41 3.76 3.74
CA PHE A 131 12.79 3.98 5.13
C PHE A 131 11.67 3.60 6.11
N ASP A 132 12.03 3.41 7.37
CA ASP A 132 11.07 3.24 8.47
C ASP A 132 11.61 3.80 9.79
N PHE A 133 10.71 4.07 10.74
CA PHE A 133 11.03 4.73 12.00
C PHE A 133 11.05 3.74 13.15
N GLY A 134 12.07 3.80 14.01
CA GLY A 134 12.14 3.03 15.24
C GLY A 134 11.48 3.72 16.43
N PRO A 135 11.00 2.95 17.43
CA PRO A 135 10.42 3.52 18.64
C PRO A 135 11.42 4.29 19.52
N ASP A 136 12.72 4.14 19.25
CA ASP A 136 13.84 4.80 19.92
C ASP A 136 14.35 6.06 19.18
N ARG A 137 13.56 6.58 18.23
CA ARG A 137 13.89 7.70 17.33
C ARG A 137 14.95 7.37 16.27
N SER A 138 15.23 6.09 16.02
CA SER A 138 16.06 5.69 14.89
C SER A 138 15.35 5.86 13.54
N LEU A 139 16.13 6.11 12.48
CA LEU A 139 15.69 6.02 11.09
C LEU A 139 16.45 4.92 10.38
N TRP A 140 15.72 3.96 9.84
CA TRP A 140 16.25 2.85 9.08
C TRP A 140 16.08 3.14 7.60
N VAL A 141 17.14 3.03 6.80
CA VAL A 141 17.13 3.40 5.38
C VAL A 141 17.60 2.24 4.53
N CYS A 142 16.77 1.84 3.58
CA CYS A 142 17.07 0.84 2.55
C CYS A 142 17.64 1.54 1.32
N GLU A 143 18.82 1.12 0.87
CA GLU A 143 19.55 1.71 -0.25
C GLU A 143 19.78 0.66 -1.34
N MET A 144 19.46 1.00 -2.59
CA MET A 144 19.46 0.06 -3.73
C MET A 144 20.64 0.31 -4.69
N HIS A 145 21.87 0.28 -4.18
CA HIS A 145 23.07 0.63 -4.95
C HIS A 145 23.31 -0.26 -6.17
N ASP A 146 22.77 -1.46 -6.17
CA ASP A 146 22.80 -2.38 -7.30
C ASP A 146 21.80 -2.01 -8.41
N TYR A 147 20.96 -1.00 -8.26
CA TYR A 147 20.08 -0.52 -9.33
C TYR A 147 20.87 0.03 -10.54
N PRO A 148 20.48 -0.28 -11.80
CA PRO A 148 19.36 -1.12 -12.22
C PRO A 148 19.69 -2.59 -12.51
N SER A 149 20.96 -3.00 -12.46
CA SER A 149 21.39 -4.31 -13.03
C SER A 149 22.44 -5.09 -12.21
N GLY A 150 22.85 -4.58 -11.06
CA GLY A 150 23.95 -5.07 -10.23
C GLY A 150 25.10 -4.06 -10.17
N LEU A 151 25.97 -4.14 -9.15
CA LEU A 151 27.15 -3.26 -9.03
C LEU A 151 28.02 -3.29 -10.29
N SER A 152 28.37 -4.49 -10.77
CA SER A 152 29.09 -4.70 -12.05
C SER A 152 28.21 -5.34 -13.13
N GLY A 153 26.88 -5.26 -12.97
CA GLY A 153 25.91 -6.02 -13.78
C GLY A 153 25.67 -7.45 -13.27
N ASN A 154 24.94 -8.24 -14.05
CA ASN A 154 24.64 -9.66 -13.77
C ASN A 154 24.04 -9.94 -12.37
N PHE A 155 23.21 -9.03 -11.87
CA PHE A 155 22.59 -9.15 -10.54
C PHE A 155 23.59 -9.19 -9.37
N GLU A 156 24.81 -8.68 -9.54
CA GLU A 156 25.75 -8.55 -8.42
C GLU A 156 25.15 -7.69 -7.30
N PRO A 157 24.94 -8.24 -6.08
CA PRO A 157 24.33 -7.51 -4.97
C PRO A 157 25.18 -6.34 -4.51
N GLY A 158 24.51 -5.25 -4.18
CA GLY A 158 25.17 -4.05 -3.64
C GLY A 158 24.29 -3.24 -2.70
N GLY A 159 23.01 -3.60 -2.58
CA GLY A 159 22.10 -2.96 -1.67
C GLY A 159 22.51 -3.13 -0.22
N ARG A 160 22.00 -2.21 0.62
CA ARG A 160 22.33 -2.15 2.04
C ARG A 160 21.21 -1.51 2.85
N VAL A 161 21.24 -1.74 4.15
CA VAL A 161 20.44 -1.04 5.14
C VAL A 161 21.36 -0.19 6.01
N ARG A 162 20.98 1.06 6.22
CA ARG A 162 21.62 1.99 7.14
C ARG A 162 20.75 2.27 8.35
N LEU A 163 21.40 2.50 9.48
CA LEU A 163 20.81 3.00 10.71
C LEU A 163 21.31 4.41 10.95
N LEU A 164 20.38 5.37 10.98
CA LEU A 164 20.66 6.77 11.22
C LEU A 164 20.20 7.16 12.64
N ARG A 165 21.01 7.99 13.31
CA ARG A 165 20.74 8.53 14.65
C ARG A 165 20.76 10.06 14.63
N ASP A 166 19.72 10.64 15.21
CA ASP A 166 19.65 12.04 15.65
C ASP A 166 20.30 12.10 17.03
N VAL A 167 21.49 12.71 17.12
CA VAL A 167 22.34 12.64 18.33
C VAL A 167 22.02 13.78 19.29
N ASP A 168 21.62 14.94 18.78
CA ASP A 168 21.33 16.13 19.59
C ASP A 168 19.83 16.36 19.84
N GLY A 169 18.96 15.60 19.18
CA GLY A 169 17.52 15.62 19.35
C GLY A 169 16.83 16.76 18.61
N ASP A 170 17.47 17.38 17.62
CA ASP A 170 16.90 18.50 16.85
C ASP A 170 15.92 18.06 15.74
N GLY A 171 15.79 16.74 15.53
CA GLY A 171 14.94 16.14 14.52
C GLY A 171 15.57 16.04 13.13
N LEU A 172 16.88 16.29 13.01
CA LEU A 172 17.75 15.99 11.88
C LEU A 172 18.69 14.85 12.27
N TYR A 173 19.16 14.08 11.29
CA TYR A 173 20.03 12.94 11.56
C TYR A 173 21.50 13.31 11.32
N ASP A 174 22.39 12.95 12.25
CA ASP A 174 23.81 13.36 12.22
C ASP A 174 24.77 12.19 12.05
N ARG A 175 24.36 10.99 12.46
CA ARG A 175 25.17 9.79 12.42
C ARG A 175 24.51 8.74 11.54
N SER A 176 25.33 8.04 10.75
CA SER A 176 24.91 6.96 9.87
C SER A 176 25.88 5.78 9.98
N THR A 177 25.32 4.59 10.22
CA THR A 177 26.05 3.32 10.25
C THR A 177 25.51 2.41 9.16
N ILE A 178 26.40 1.73 8.43
CA ILE A 178 25.98 0.60 7.57
C ILE A 178 25.64 -0.55 8.51
N PHE A 179 24.35 -0.85 8.61
CA PHE A 179 23.83 -1.87 9.52
C PHE A 179 23.99 -3.27 8.93
N LEU A 180 23.63 -3.43 7.65
CA LEU A 180 23.78 -4.66 6.86
C LEU A 180 24.02 -4.31 5.39
N ASP A 181 24.96 -4.97 4.74
CA ASP A 181 25.29 -4.79 3.31
C ASP A 181 25.24 -6.11 2.52
N GLY A 182 25.51 -6.05 1.21
CA GLY A 182 25.49 -7.21 0.33
C GLY A 182 24.09 -7.75 0.01
N LEU A 183 23.05 -6.92 0.19
CA LEU A 183 21.66 -7.29 -0.08
C LEU A 183 21.36 -7.19 -1.59
N PRO A 184 20.67 -8.18 -2.20
CA PRO A 184 20.30 -8.13 -3.60
C PRO A 184 19.03 -7.30 -3.83
N PHE A 185 19.18 -6.11 -4.43
CA PHE A 185 18.08 -5.22 -4.82
C PHE A 185 17.02 -5.04 -3.71
N PRO A 186 17.41 -4.61 -2.50
CA PRO A 186 16.47 -4.49 -1.39
C PRO A 186 15.46 -3.37 -1.68
N THR A 187 14.19 -3.64 -1.42
CA THR A 187 13.04 -2.80 -1.81
C THR A 187 12.27 -2.25 -0.62
N GLY A 188 12.63 -2.64 0.60
CA GLY A 188 11.88 -2.26 1.80
C GLY A 188 12.62 -2.62 3.07
N VAL A 189 12.46 -1.76 4.07
CA VAL A 189 12.89 -1.96 5.45
C VAL A 189 11.70 -1.64 6.36
N THR A 190 11.50 -2.41 7.41
CA THR A 190 10.41 -2.20 8.38
C THR A 190 10.87 -2.59 9.76
N VAL A 191 10.72 -1.70 10.73
CA VAL A 191 11.16 -1.95 12.11
C VAL A 191 10.33 -3.05 12.73
N TRP A 192 11.00 -4.03 13.32
CA TRP A 192 10.37 -5.17 13.98
C TRP A 192 11.21 -5.61 15.17
N ARG A 193 10.58 -5.65 16.36
CA ARG A 193 11.23 -6.09 17.60
C ARG A 193 12.49 -5.25 17.89
N LYS A 194 13.66 -5.89 17.85
CA LYS A 194 14.97 -5.28 18.15
C LYS A 194 15.74 -4.86 16.88
N GLY A 195 15.17 -5.10 15.71
CA GLY A 195 15.84 -4.86 14.45
C GLY A 195 14.84 -4.57 13.33
N VAL A 196 15.07 -5.16 12.16
CA VAL A 196 14.30 -4.86 10.96
C VAL A 196 13.94 -6.11 10.15
N LEU A 197 12.78 -6.05 9.52
CA LEU A 197 12.41 -6.88 8.37
C LEU A 197 12.90 -6.21 7.09
N ILE A 198 13.47 -6.98 6.18
CA ILE A 198 14.05 -6.47 4.93
C ILE A 198 13.47 -7.27 3.77
N CYS A 199 12.88 -6.57 2.80
CA CYS A 199 12.48 -7.15 1.53
C CYS A 199 13.67 -7.14 0.56
N ALA A 200 14.22 -8.30 0.25
CA ALA A 200 15.31 -8.49 -0.71
C ALA A 200 15.09 -9.80 -1.48
N ALA A 201 14.22 -9.75 -2.50
CA ALA A 201 13.78 -10.93 -3.22
C ALA A 201 14.99 -11.77 -3.70
N PRO A 202 15.00 -13.10 -3.46
CA PRO A 202 13.83 -13.93 -3.19
C PRO A 202 13.39 -13.99 -1.72
N ASP A 203 14.00 -13.22 -0.83
CA ASP A 203 13.85 -13.35 0.62
C ASP A 203 13.16 -12.15 1.29
N ILE A 204 12.46 -12.45 2.40
CA ILE A 204 12.23 -11.52 3.49
C ILE A 204 13.13 -11.94 4.64
N LEU A 205 14.04 -11.04 5.03
CA LEU A 205 15.02 -11.24 6.09
C LEU A 205 14.56 -10.59 7.39
N TYR A 206 15.03 -11.11 8.52
CA TYR A 206 15.10 -10.39 9.79
C TYR A 206 16.56 -10.19 10.17
N ALA A 207 16.92 -8.98 10.54
CA ALA A 207 18.26 -8.63 11.01
C ALA A 207 18.17 -7.81 12.30
N GLU A 208 19.03 -8.11 13.28
CA GLU A 208 19.07 -7.40 14.59
C GLU A 208 20.51 -7.14 15.06
N ASP A 209 20.66 -6.05 15.81
CA ASP A 209 21.82 -5.71 16.63
C ASP A 209 21.56 -6.21 18.07
N THR A 210 22.50 -6.95 18.63
CA THR A 210 22.40 -7.55 19.96
C THR A 210 23.36 -6.96 20.98
N ASP A 211 24.35 -6.17 20.55
CA ASP A 211 25.38 -5.59 21.42
C ASP A 211 25.38 -4.05 21.48
N GLY A 212 24.61 -3.40 20.61
CA GLY A 212 24.38 -1.96 20.57
C GLY A 212 25.42 -1.16 19.79
N ASP A 213 26.19 -1.79 18.90
CA ASP A 213 27.18 -1.12 18.05
C ASP A 213 26.60 -0.51 16.76
N ASP A 214 25.28 -0.59 16.57
CA ASP A 214 24.51 -0.19 15.38
C ASP A 214 24.82 -1.03 14.12
N ARG A 215 25.31 -2.27 14.29
CA ARG A 215 25.52 -3.25 13.21
C ARG A 215 24.76 -4.55 13.47
N THR A 216 24.47 -5.27 12.40
CA THR A 216 23.79 -6.56 12.54
C THR A 216 24.71 -7.63 13.13
N ASP A 217 24.23 -8.33 14.15
CA ASP A 217 24.85 -9.55 14.68
C ASP A 217 24.16 -10.80 14.15
N VAL A 218 22.84 -10.71 13.97
CA VAL A 218 21.99 -11.82 13.56
C VAL A 218 21.29 -11.44 12.28
N THR A 219 21.39 -12.29 11.27
CA THR A 219 20.58 -12.21 10.05
C THR A 219 19.98 -13.58 9.77
N ARG A 220 18.67 -13.63 9.54
CA ARG A 220 17.93 -14.85 9.22
C ARG A 220 16.94 -14.62 8.08
N VAL A 221 16.84 -15.59 7.17
CA VAL A 221 15.75 -15.63 6.19
C VAL A 221 14.50 -16.12 6.91
N LEU A 222 13.41 -15.34 6.88
CA LEU A 222 12.12 -15.75 7.41
C LEU A 222 11.27 -16.44 6.34
N PHE A 223 11.19 -15.82 5.17
CA PHE A 223 10.40 -16.29 4.04
C PHE A 223 11.25 -16.20 2.78
N THR A 224 11.17 -17.20 1.90
CA THR A 224 11.91 -17.25 0.63
C THR A 224 10.99 -17.68 -0.51
N GLY A 225 11.42 -17.48 -1.76
CA GLY A 225 10.71 -17.95 -2.97
C GLY A 225 9.92 -16.86 -3.68
N PHE A 226 10.09 -15.59 -3.30
CA PHE A 226 9.52 -14.45 -4.03
C PHE A 226 10.19 -14.29 -5.40
N GLY A 227 9.42 -13.92 -6.43
CA GLY A 227 9.92 -13.73 -7.79
C GLY A 227 11.04 -12.69 -7.91
N THR A 228 12.03 -12.98 -8.76
CA THR A 228 13.25 -12.16 -8.94
C THR A 228 13.49 -11.72 -10.38
N GLU A 229 12.62 -12.09 -11.31
CA GLU A 229 12.80 -11.93 -12.76
C GLU A 229 12.75 -10.47 -13.21
N ASN A 230 12.11 -9.61 -12.42
CA ASN A 230 12.00 -8.19 -12.67
C ASN A 230 12.60 -7.40 -11.51
N TYR A 231 13.49 -6.45 -11.84
CA TYR A 231 14.20 -5.62 -10.87
C TYR A 231 13.28 -4.69 -10.07
N GLN A 232 12.16 -4.28 -10.64
CA GLN A 232 11.29 -3.20 -10.12
C GLN A 232 10.00 -3.72 -9.47
N ALA A 233 9.60 -4.97 -9.74
CA ALA A 233 8.32 -5.55 -9.32
C ALA A 233 8.49 -6.75 -8.38
N ARG A 234 9.33 -6.55 -7.35
CA ARG A 234 9.66 -7.52 -6.29
C ARG A 234 8.77 -7.31 -5.06
N VAL A 235 8.82 -8.24 -4.10
CA VAL A 235 8.22 -8.07 -2.77
C VAL A 235 8.65 -6.74 -2.16
N ASN A 236 7.74 -5.97 -1.57
CA ASN A 236 8.04 -4.63 -1.04
C ASN A 236 7.00 -4.13 -0.02
N SER A 237 7.28 -2.97 0.56
CA SER A 237 6.32 -2.13 1.31
C SER A 237 5.58 -2.84 2.46
N LEU A 238 6.33 -3.50 3.35
CA LEU A 238 5.76 -4.10 4.55
C LEU A 238 5.15 -3.01 5.46
N THR A 239 3.90 -3.22 5.89
CA THR A 239 3.12 -2.26 6.67
C THR A 239 2.43 -2.94 7.84
N TYR A 240 2.54 -2.34 9.03
CA TYR A 240 1.96 -2.86 10.26
C TYR A 240 0.42 -2.70 10.29
N GLY A 241 -0.28 -3.80 10.54
CA GLY A 241 -1.73 -3.86 10.75
C GLY A 241 -2.12 -3.65 12.21
N LEU A 242 -3.32 -3.12 12.46
CA LEU A 242 -3.84 -2.96 13.83
C LEU A 242 -3.99 -4.31 14.55
N ASP A 243 -4.16 -5.39 13.80
CA ASP A 243 -4.24 -6.77 14.29
C ASP A 243 -2.89 -7.34 14.74
N GLY A 244 -1.80 -6.58 14.58
CA GLY A 244 -0.44 -7.00 14.94
C GLY A 244 0.28 -7.82 13.86
N TRP A 245 -0.33 -7.98 12.68
CA TRP A 245 0.30 -8.62 11.51
C TRP A 245 1.03 -7.58 10.65
N VAL A 246 1.90 -8.06 9.75
CA VAL A 246 2.61 -7.22 8.78
C VAL A 246 2.13 -7.56 7.37
N TYR A 247 1.68 -6.57 6.63
CA TYR A 247 1.08 -6.71 5.30
C TYR A 247 2.07 -6.27 4.22
N GLY A 248 2.16 -6.99 3.11
CA GLY A 248 3.15 -6.71 2.07
C GLY A 248 2.59 -6.82 0.66
N ALA A 249 3.21 -6.09 -0.26
CA ALA A 249 2.98 -6.23 -1.68
C ALA A 249 3.87 -7.35 -2.22
N CYS A 250 3.30 -8.28 -3.00
CA CYS A 250 4.10 -9.34 -3.62
C CYS A 250 4.79 -8.91 -4.92
N GLY A 251 4.46 -7.72 -5.44
CA GLY A 251 4.88 -7.29 -6.77
C GLY A 251 4.05 -7.96 -7.87
N LEU A 252 4.66 -8.22 -9.03
CA LEU A 252 3.92 -8.74 -10.20
C LEU A 252 3.87 -10.27 -10.31
N PHE A 253 4.86 -10.99 -9.76
CA PHE A 253 5.14 -12.38 -10.16
C PHE A 253 4.82 -13.44 -9.11
N GLY A 254 4.49 -13.05 -7.87
CA GLY A 254 4.14 -14.02 -6.85
C GLY A 254 5.35 -14.84 -6.39
N GLY A 255 5.10 -16.13 -6.20
CA GLY A 255 6.07 -17.13 -5.79
C GLY A 255 5.42 -18.29 -5.04
N ASN A 256 6.19 -19.36 -4.82
CA ASN A 256 5.87 -20.38 -3.83
C ASN A 256 6.70 -20.04 -2.59
N ILE A 257 6.06 -19.43 -1.60
CA ILE A 257 6.77 -18.82 -0.49
C ILE A 257 6.96 -19.83 0.62
N GLU A 258 8.20 -20.24 0.85
CA GLU A 258 8.56 -21.14 1.94
C GLU A 258 8.87 -20.31 3.20
N CYS A 259 8.19 -20.60 4.31
CA CYS A 259 8.63 -20.13 5.62
C CYS A 259 9.79 -21.00 6.11
N ARG A 260 10.95 -20.40 6.38
CA ARG A 260 12.15 -21.12 6.84
C ARG A 260 12.02 -21.69 8.25
N GLN A 261 11.13 -21.13 9.07
CA GLN A 261 10.89 -21.59 10.43
C GLN A 261 9.99 -22.82 10.48
N THR A 262 8.93 -22.87 9.66
CA THR A 262 7.91 -23.93 9.71
C THR A 262 8.05 -24.95 8.58
N GLY A 263 8.72 -24.59 7.48
CA GLY A 263 8.79 -25.37 6.24
C GLY A 263 7.50 -25.32 5.41
N GLU A 264 6.49 -24.55 5.83
CA GLU A 264 5.24 -24.37 5.09
C GLU A 264 5.48 -23.61 3.80
N VAL A 265 4.88 -24.06 2.70
CA VAL A 265 4.98 -23.42 1.39
C VAL A 265 3.62 -22.90 0.98
N VAL A 266 3.52 -21.58 0.78
CA VAL A 266 2.29 -20.90 0.39
C VAL A 266 2.40 -20.38 -1.06
N PRO A 267 1.56 -20.86 -1.99
CA PRO A 267 1.55 -20.35 -3.36
C PRO A 267 0.84 -18.99 -3.41
N LEU A 268 1.56 -17.89 -3.66
CA LEU A 268 0.94 -16.57 -3.75
C LEU A 268 0.23 -16.34 -5.08
N GLY A 269 0.83 -16.75 -6.20
CA GLY A 269 0.29 -16.40 -7.52
C GLY A 269 0.20 -14.87 -7.69
N ASN A 270 -0.96 -14.35 -8.14
CA ASN A 270 -1.17 -12.91 -8.35
C ASN A 270 -1.71 -12.18 -7.11
N ARG A 271 -1.24 -12.56 -5.91
CA ARG A 271 -1.79 -12.09 -4.63
C ARG A 271 -0.74 -11.33 -3.82
N ASP A 272 -1.20 -10.35 -3.07
CA ASP A 272 -0.47 -9.75 -1.96
C ASP A 272 -0.54 -10.69 -0.75
N PHE A 273 -0.01 -10.28 0.41
CA PHE A 273 0.05 -11.15 1.57
C PHE A 273 0.05 -10.38 2.90
N ARG A 274 -0.14 -11.13 3.98
CA ARG A 274 0.27 -10.73 5.34
C ARG A 274 1.08 -11.83 5.99
N ILE A 275 1.92 -11.45 6.95
CA ILE A 275 2.73 -12.35 7.76
C ILE A 275 2.56 -12.06 9.24
N ASP A 276 2.65 -13.12 10.05
CA ASP A 276 3.04 -13.05 11.46
C ASP A 276 4.53 -13.44 11.53
N PRO A 277 5.45 -12.46 11.57
CA PRO A 277 6.89 -12.74 11.47
C PRO A 277 7.42 -13.59 12.62
N ASP A 278 6.79 -13.54 13.80
CA ASP A 278 7.27 -14.26 14.99
C ASP A 278 6.79 -15.71 15.00
N ARG A 279 5.58 -15.96 14.47
CA ARG A 279 5.03 -17.32 14.34
C ARG A 279 5.45 -18.02 13.05
N GLY A 280 5.98 -17.30 12.08
CA GLY A 280 6.33 -17.85 10.76
C GLY A 280 5.11 -18.23 9.94
N ILE A 281 4.03 -17.45 10.04
CA ILE A 281 2.79 -17.69 9.28
C ILE A 281 2.71 -16.66 8.15
N LEU A 282 2.36 -17.12 6.94
CA LEU A 282 2.05 -16.26 5.81
C LEU A 282 0.66 -16.59 5.30
N GLU A 283 -0.14 -15.57 5.03
CA GLU A 283 -1.47 -15.72 4.43
C GLU A 283 -1.58 -14.90 3.15
N PRO A 284 -2.05 -15.51 2.04
CA PRO A 284 -2.32 -14.78 0.81
C PRO A 284 -3.51 -13.85 1.00
N LEU A 285 -3.45 -12.67 0.39
CA LEU A 285 -4.52 -11.69 0.37
C LEU A 285 -4.85 -11.29 -1.06
N THR A 286 -6.10 -10.92 -1.30
CA THR A 286 -6.44 -10.27 -2.57
C THR A 286 -5.64 -8.99 -2.78
N GLY A 287 -5.47 -8.65 -4.05
CA GLY A 287 -4.66 -7.53 -4.49
C GLY A 287 -3.44 -8.01 -5.24
N ARG A 288 -2.97 -7.18 -6.16
CA ARG A 288 -1.72 -7.37 -6.90
C ARG A 288 -1.01 -6.04 -6.94
N SER A 289 -0.62 -5.57 -5.75
CA SER A 289 0.09 -4.30 -5.65
C SER A 289 1.47 -4.49 -6.27
N GLN A 290 1.78 -3.72 -7.31
CA GLN A 290 3.14 -3.73 -7.83
C GLN A 290 4.08 -3.03 -6.85
N GLN A 291 3.60 -1.93 -6.25
CA GLN A 291 4.27 -1.19 -5.19
C GLN A 291 3.25 -0.75 -4.14
N GLY A 292 3.66 -0.77 -2.87
CA GLY A 292 2.85 -0.32 -1.74
C GLY A 292 1.79 -1.33 -1.29
N ARG A 293 1.64 -1.50 0.03
CA ARG A 293 0.48 -2.14 0.65
C ARG A 293 0.17 -1.38 1.93
N VAL A 294 -0.51 -0.25 1.80
CA VAL A 294 -0.71 0.73 2.88
C VAL A 294 -2.15 0.76 3.36
N ARG A 295 -2.37 1.27 4.58
CA ARG A 295 -3.71 1.38 5.16
C ARG A 295 -4.00 2.79 5.69
N ASN A 296 -5.28 3.14 5.74
CA ASN A 296 -5.76 4.26 6.55
C ASN A 296 -5.97 3.83 8.03
N ASP A 297 -6.47 4.75 8.85
CA ASP A 297 -6.76 4.49 10.27
C ASP A 297 -7.98 3.57 10.49
N ASP A 298 -8.87 3.45 9.52
CA ASP A 298 -10.03 2.55 9.55
C ASP A 298 -9.69 1.11 9.11
N GLY A 299 -8.45 0.90 8.66
CA GLY A 299 -7.94 -0.36 8.14
C GLY A 299 -8.55 -0.77 6.80
N ASP A 300 -8.75 0.21 5.90
CA ASP A 300 -8.91 -0.01 4.46
C ASP A 300 -7.55 0.00 3.78
N TRP A 301 -7.37 -0.88 2.80
CA TRP A 301 -6.07 -1.16 2.19
C TRP A 301 -5.96 -0.61 0.77
N PHE A 302 -4.76 -0.12 0.46
CA PHE A 302 -4.41 0.53 -0.79
C PHE A 302 -3.05 0.08 -1.30
N GLY A 303 -2.84 0.21 -2.60
CA GLY A 303 -1.59 -0.06 -3.30
C GLY A 303 -1.54 0.75 -4.59
N CYS A 304 -0.45 0.65 -5.35
CA CYS A 304 -0.35 1.27 -6.67
C CYS A 304 0.31 0.33 -7.69
N SER A 305 0.31 0.76 -8.95
CA SER A 305 1.09 0.12 -10.00
C SER A 305 1.69 1.18 -10.92
N ASN A 306 2.65 0.79 -11.76
CA ASN A 306 3.32 1.74 -12.64
C ASN A 306 2.35 2.62 -13.44
N GLY A 307 1.22 2.05 -13.89
CA GLY A 307 0.19 2.75 -14.66
C GLY A 307 -1.01 3.28 -13.85
N SER A 308 -1.01 3.18 -12.51
CA SER A 308 -2.10 3.67 -11.68
C SER A 308 -1.62 4.17 -10.33
N VAL A 309 -1.99 5.41 -9.99
CA VAL A 309 -1.64 6.09 -8.73
C VAL A 309 -2.33 5.53 -7.49
N GLY A 310 -3.33 4.64 -7.65
CA GLY A 310 -4.03 4.06 -6.51
C GLY A 310 -4.99 2.93 -6.85
N TRP A 311 -4.94 1.89 -6.04
CA TRP A 311 -5.86 0.76 -5.99
C TRP A 311 -6.43 0.63 -4.58
N ASN A 312 -7.69 0.21 -4.47
CA ASN A 312 -8.34 -0.14 -3.21
C ASN A 312 -8.70 -1.63 -3.22
N TYR A 313 -8.56 -2.28 -2.05
CA TYR A 313 -8.80 -3.71 -1.85
C TYR A 313 -9.95 -3.92 -0.85
N PRO A 314 -11.23 -3.91 -1.31
CA PRO A 314 -12.40 -3.89 -0.43
C PRO A 314 -12.66 -5.21 0.31
N ILE A 315 -12.23 -6.33 -0.27
CA ILE A 315 -12.31 -7.68 0.30
C ILE A 315 -10.89 -8.23 0.25
N LEU A 316 -10.33 -8.66 1.39
CA LEU A 316 -8.92 -9.07 1.52
C LEU A 316 -8.66 -10.57 1.29
N THR A 317 -9.70 -11.34 0.95
CA THR A 317 -9.67 -12.79 0.82
C THR A 317 -10.31 -13.22 -0.49
N ASP A 318 -9.73 -14.22 -1.14
CA ASP A 318 -10.24 -14.82 -2.37
C ASP A 318 -10.94 -16.16 -2.13
N GLU A 319 -11.06 -16.58 -0.85
CA GLU A 319 -11.92 -17.70 -0.48
C GLU A 319 -13.35 -17.44 -0.95
N ILE A 320 -13.86 -18.32 -1.81
CA ILE A 320 -15.22 -18.28 -2.31
C ILE A 320 -16.00 -19.52 -1.88
N ARG A 321 -17.30 -19.34 -1.69
CA ARG A 321 -18.24 -20.44 -1.61
C ARG A 321 -18.45 -21.03 -3.01
N PRO A 322 -18.52 -22.36 -3.19
CA PRO A 322 -18.86 -22.96 -4.48
C PRO A 322 -20.16 -22.38 -5.06
N GLY A 323 -20.16 -22.05 -6.35
CA GLY A 323 -21.31 -21.44 -7.03
C GLY A 323 -21.52 -19.94 -6.77
N LEU A 324 -20.67 -19.30 -5.95
CA LEU A 324 -20.67 -17.86 -5.68
C LEU A 324 -19.52 -17.15 -6.40
N SER A 325 -19.83 -16.10 -7.16
CA SER A 325 -18.84 -15.31 -7.86
C SER A 325 -18.22 -14.23 -6.97
N LEU A 326 -16.89 -14.17 -6.93
CA LEU A 326 -16.14 -13.10 -6.27
C LEU A 326 -16.38 -11.76 -7.00
N PRO A 327 -16.83 -10.68 -6.32
CA PRO A 327 -16.84 -9.35 -6.91
C PRO A 327 -15.41 -8.84 -7.13
N PRO A 328 -15.20 -7.80 -7.96
CA PRO A 328 -13.87 -7.24 -8.18
C PRO A 328 -13.16 -6.89 -6.87
N THR A 329 -11.95 -7.41 -6.67
CA THR A 329 -11.18 -7.22 -5.43
C THR A 329 -10.08 -6.17 -5.57
N VAL A 330 -9.89 -5.62 -6.77
CA VAL A 330 -8.93 -4.57 -7.09
C VAL A 330 -9.66 -3.44 -7.79
N ILE A 331 -9.82 -2.31 -7.09
CA ILE A 331 -10.64 -1.19 -7.55
C ILE A 331 -9.74 0.01 -7.83
N SER A 332 -9.84 0.57 -9.04
CA SER A 332 -9.15 1.81 -9.38
C SER A 332 -9.66 2.92 -8.48
N VAL A 333 -8.77 3.51 -7.68
CA VAL A 333 -9.10 4.66 -6.84
C VAL A 333 -9.35 5.91 -7.67
N PRO A 334 -8.45 6.37 -8.56
CA PRO A 334 -8.65 7.64 -9.25
C PRO A 334 -9.83 7.56 -10.23
N ILE A 335 -10.75 8.53 -10.12
CA ILE A 335 -11.74 8.79 -11.17
C ILE A 335 -11.04 9.35 -12.42
N GLU A 336 -11.74 9.37 -13.56
CA GLU A 336 -11.14 9.63 -14.87
C GLU A 336 -10.29 10.91 -14.94
N ASN A 337 -10.82 12.06 -14.50
CA ASN A 337 -10.09 13.33 -14.48
C ASN A 337 -8.97 13.38 -13.41
N ALA A 338 -9.02 12.51 -12.41
CA ALA A 338 -8.00 12.42 -11.37
C ALA A 338 -6.78 11.60 -11.78
N ARG A 339 -6.78 10.98 -12.97
CA ARG A 339 -5.63 10.26 -13.54
C ARG A 339 -4.62 11.16 -14.24
N GLN A 340 -5.07 12.35 -14.68
CA GLN A 340 -4.20 13.32 -15.34
C GLN A 340 -3.23 13.93 -14.33
N LEU A 341 -1.95 13.97 -14.68
CA LEU A 341 -0.89 14.59 -13.89
C LEU A 341 -0.47 15.94 -14.49
N TYR A 342 0.05 16.83 -13.65
CA TYR A 342 0.46 18.19 -14.00
C TYR A 342 1.93 18.48 -13.59
N PRO A 343 2.92 17.92 -14.29
CA PRO A 343 4.34 18.19 -14.02
C PRO A 343 4.68 19.67 -14.25
N ALA A 344 5.70 20.19 -13.54
CA ALA A 344 6.12 21.59 -13.67
C ALA A 344 6.89 21.89 -14.98
N ILE A 345 7.49 20.86 -15.57
CA ILE A 345 8.25 20.94 -16.82
C ILE A 345 7.84 19.78 -17.72
N GLU A 346 7.86 20.01 -19.03
CA GLU A 346 7.55 18.98 -20.04
C GLU A 346 8.78 18.54 -20.83
N ASP A 347 9.83 19.37 -20.84
CA ASP A 347 11.09 19.17 -21.56
C ASP A 347 12.20 18.65 -20.62
N TYR A 348 12.06 17.40 -20.21
CA TYR A 348 13.04 16.64 -19.43
C TYR A 348 13.30 15.30 -20.11
N GLN A 349 14.44 14.66 -19.80
CA GLN A 349 14.82 13.42 -20.47
C GLN A 349 13.79 12.33 -20.18
N ARG A 350 13.08 11.92 -21.25
CA ARG A 350 12.11 10.83 -21.26
C ARG A 350 12.49 9.83 -22.35
N PHE A 351 12.19 8.57 -22.10
CA PHE A 351 12.41 7.51 -23.06
C PHE A 351 11.10 7.18 -23.78
N LYS A 352 11.20 6.60 -24.97
CA LYS A 352 10.04 6.32 -25.84
C LYS A 352 8.92 5.52 -25.14
N LEU A 353 9.28 4.63 -24.21
CA LEU A 353 8.33 3.80 -23.46
C LEU A 353 7.75 4.50 -22.22
N SER A 354 8.28 5.66 -21.82
CA SER A 354 7.78 6.45 -20.69
C SER A 354 6.52 7.26 -21.03
N GLY A 355 6.07 7.25 -22.29
CA GLY A 355 4.83 7.91 -22.70
C GLY A 355 4.86 9.46 -22.67
N PRO A 356 3.73 10.11 -22.97
CA PRO A 356 3.62 11.57 -22.90
C PRO A 356 3.62 12.07 -21.44
N ALA A 357 4.05 13.31 -21.23
CA ALA A 357 4.10 13.93 -19.91
C ALA A 357 2.66 14.10 -19.40
N GLY A 358 2.49 14.05 -18.08
CA GLY A 358 1.18 14.16 -17.47
C GLY A 358 0.39 12.84 -17.45
N GLN A 359 0.98 11.73 -17.92
CA GLN A 359 0.42 10.39 -17.77
C GLN A 359 1.18 9.59 -16.72
N VAL A 360 0.44 8.75 -15.99
CA VAL A 360 1.00 7.85 -14.97
C VAL A 360 1.86 6.79 -15.65
N THR A 361 3.13 6.70 -15.26
CA THR A 361 4.13 5.86 -15.94
C THR A 361 4.92 4.97 -14.98
N ALA A 362 5.22 5.48 -13.78
CA ALA A 362 6.02 4.82 -12.77
C ALA A 362 5.48 5.09 -11.35
N ALA A 363 4.15 5.16 -11.20
CA ALA A 363 3.57 5.37 -9.87
C ALA A 363 4.05 4.31 -8.87
N CYS A 364 4.60 4.80 -7.76
CA CYS A 364 5.22 4.01 -6.70
C CYS A 364 5.06 4.73 -5.35
N GLY A 365 5.56 4.11 -4.28
CA GLY A 365 5.70 4.80 -2.99
C GLY A 365 4.41 5.33 -2.36
N ILE A 366 3.23 4.77 -2.70
CA ILE A 366 1.95 5.25 -2.18
C ILE A 366 1.90 5.21 -0.65
N GLY A 367 1.43 6.30 -0.03
CA GLY A 367 1.17 6.42 1.40
C GLY A 367 -0.17 7.08 1.68
N ILE A 368 -0.71 6.88 2.88
CA ILE A 368 -1.86 7.65 3.41
C ILE A 368 -1.32 8.65 4.42
N TYR A 369 -1.68 9.93 4.29
CA TYR A 369 -1.32 10.92 5.30
C TYR A 369 -2.20 10.74 6.55
N ARG A 370 -1.61 10.19 7.62
CA ARG A 370 -2.31 9.81 8.85
C ARG A 370 -2.03 10.80 9.97
N ASP A 371 -2.11 12.08 9.64
CA ASP A 371 -1.89 13.19 10.56
C ASP A 371 -2.70 14.42 10.11
N ARG A 372 -2.62 15.50 10.89
CA ARG A 372 -3.32 16.78 10.66
C ARG A 372 -2.39 17.99 10.66
N LEU A 373 -1.09 17.80 10.90
CA LEU A 373 -0.11 18.90 10.99
C LEU A 373 -0.04 19.72 9.69
N LEU A 374 -0.10 19.06 8.54
CA LEU A 374 -0.09 19.69 7.21
C LEU A 374 -1.48 20.17 6.75
N GLY A 375 -2.50 20.06 7.62
CA GLY A 375 -3.86 20.52 7.39
C GLY A 375 -4.88 19.37 7.26
N GLU A 376 -6.10 19.62 7.73
CA GLU A 376 -7.22 18.67 7.64
C GLU A 376 -7.54 18.26 6.20
N ASP A 377 -7.28 19.13 5.22
CA ASP A 377 -7.51 18.84 3.79
C ASP A 377 -6.61 17.73 3.23
N LEU A 378 -5.47 17.44 3.88
CA LEU A 378 -4.58 16.33 3.52
C LEU A 378 -4.86 15.05 4.33
N ALA A 379 -5.42 15.18 5.54
CA ALA A 379 -5.65 14.06 6.44
C ALA A 379 -6.51 12.96 5.78
N GLY A 380 -6.01 11.73 5.76
CA GLY A 380 -6.69 10.58 5.15
C GLY A 380 -6.56 10.46 3.63
N ASN A 381 -5.87 11.39 2.96
CA ASN A 381 -5.65 11.32 1.51
C ASN A 381 -4.51 10.39 1.16
N THR A 382 -4.55 9.83 -0.06
CA THR A 382 -3.38 9.18 -0.64
C THR A 382 -2.40 10.23 -1.12
N VAL A 383 -1.11 9.96 -0.96
CA VAL A 383 -0.03 10.64 -1.68
C VAL A 383 0.80 9.55 -2.37
N THR A 384 1.00 9.68 -3.67
CA THR A 384 1.71 8.70 -4.50
C THR A 384 2.85 9.36 -5.22
N CYS A 385 4.03 8.73 -5.20
CA CYS A 385 5.20 9.22 -5.91
C CYS A 385 5.10 8.92 -7.40
N GLU A 386 5.49 9.89 -8.23
CA GLU A 386 5.65 9.71 -9.67
C GLU A 386 7.04 10.24 -10.09
N PRO A 387 8.06 9.36 -10.12
CA PRO A 387 9.45 9.75 -10.32
C PRO A 387 9.73 10.20 -11.76
N VAL A 388 9.00 9.71 -12.76
CA VAL A 388 9.21 10.13 -14.16
C VAL A 388 8.72 11.55 -14.35
N ASN A 389 7.55 11.89 -13.82
CA ASN A 389 6.95 13.22 -13.88
C ASN A 389 7.41 14.17 -12.77
N LEU A 390 8.38 13.76 -11.93
CA LEU A 390 9.03 14.61 -10.91
C LEU A 390 8.06 15.19 -9.88
N LEU A 391 7.07 14.41 -9.43
CA LEU A 391 5.96 14.92 -8.63
C LEU A 391 5.47 13.96 -7.53
N LEU A 392 4.74 14.52 -6.57
CA LEU A 392 3.88 13.78 -5.65
C LEU A 392 2.43 14.10 -5.97
N HIS A 393 1.64 13.06 -6.24
CA HIS A 393 0.25 13.17 -6.62
C HIS A 393 -0.67 12.87 -5.43
N ARG A 394 -1.69 13.70 -5.20
CA ARG A 394 -2.65 13.57 -4.10
C ARG A 394 -4.05 13.20 -4.60
N LEU A 395 -4.72 12.27 -3.91
CA LEU A 395 -6.15 12.01 -4.09
C LEU A 395 -6.91 12.15 -2.77
N GLN A 396 -7.98 12.92 -2.80
CA GLN A 396 -8.98 12.96 -1.74
C GLN A 396 -9.85 11.71 -1.82
N LEU A 397 -9.78 10.87 -0.79
CA LEU A 397 -10.51 9.61 -0.72
C LEU A 397 -11.95 9.83 -0.28
N LYS A 398 -12.89 9.19 -0.99
CA LYS A 398 -14.31 9.13 -0.66
C LYS A 398 -14.81 7.71 -0.78
N ALA A 399 -15.68 7.31 0.14
CA ALA A 399 -16.38 6.04 0.05
C ALA A 399 -17.34 6.03 -1.16
N ASP A 400 -17.41 4.89 -1.83
CA ASP A 400 -18.37 4.58 -2.89
C ASP A 400 -18.90 3.15 -2.68
N GLY A 401 -19.97 3.04 -1.89
CA GLY A 401 -20.39 1.78 -1.29
C GLY A 401 -19.28 1.19 -0.40
N LEU A 402 -18.92 -0.07 -0.65
CA LEU A 402 -17.80 -0.76 0.01
C LEU A 402 -16.42 -0.46 -0.60
N THR A 403 -16.35 0.36 -1.64
CA THR A 403 -15.11 0.70 -2.34
C THR A 403 -14.69 2.14 -2.05
N MET A 404 -13.51 2.52 -2.53
CA MET A 404 -12.98 3.87 -2.40
C MET A 404 -12.74 4.48 -3.78
N ARG A 405 -13.15 5.73 -3.95
CA ARG A 405 -12.79 6.57 -5.09
C ARG A 405 -11.94 7.76 -4.64
N GLY A 406 -11.05 8.20 -5.52
CA GLY A 406 -10.12 9.30 -5.31
C GLY A 406 -10.40 10.43 -6.29
N GLU A 407 -10.53 11.64 -5.76
CA GLU A 407 -10.78 12.86 -6.52
C GLU A 407 -9.61 13.84 -6.32
N ARG A 408 -9.33 14.71 -7.30
CA ARG A 408 -8.37 15.80 -7.09
C ARG A 408 -8.95 16.78 -6.08
N SER A 409 -8.11 17.33 -5.21
CA SER A 409 -8.55 18.40 -4.31
C SER A 409 -9.07 19.60 -5.10
N PRO A 410 -10.06 20.35 -4.59
CA PRO A 410 -10.52 21.59 -5.21
C PRO A 410 -9.40 22.60 -5.51
N SER A 411 -8.32 22.63 -4.71
CA SER A 411 -7.17 23.52 -4.92
C SER A 411 -6.13 22.99 -5.92
N GLU A 412 -6.31 21.78 -6.45
CA GLU A 412 -5.32 21.06 -7.27
C GLU A 412 -5.93 20.51 -8.56
N GLN A 413 -6.96 21.15 -9.11
CA GLN A 413 -7.62 20.64 -10.33
C GLN A 413 -6.68 20.58 -11.55
N SER A 414 -5.67 21.46 -11.58
CA SER A 414 -4.70 21.59 -12.67
C SER A 414 -3.26 21.80 -12.17
N SER A 415 -2.93 21.27 -11.00
CA SER A 415 -1.62 21.36 -10.36
C SER A 415 -1.44 20.18 -9.41
N GLU A 416 -0.20 19.83 -9.05
CA GLU A 416 0.08 18.75 -8.10
C GLU A 416 0.41 19.24 -6.70
N LEU A 417 0.37 18.31 -5.73
CA LEU A 417 0.74 18.57 -4.35
C LEU A 417 2.20 19.04 -4.24
N VAL A 418 3.10 18.33 -4.94
CA VAL A 418 4.51 18.72 -5.06
C VAL A 418 4.97 18.46 -6.49
N THR A 419 5.68 19.41 -7.08
CA THR A 419 6.40 19.21 -8.34
C THR A 419 7.84 19.70 -8.22
N SER A 420 8.73 19.20 -9.07
CA SER A 420 10.11 19.69 -9.16
C SER A 420 10.46 20.11 -10.58
N THR A 421 11.30 21.13 -10.67
CA THR A 421 12.00 21.51 -11.91
C THR A 421 13.43 20.97 -11.96
N ASP A 422 13.84 20.18 -10.97
CA ASP A 422 15.10 19.45 -10.99
C ASP A 422 14.92 18.09 -11.68
N ASN A 423 15.58 17.94 -12.83
CA ASN A 423 15.59 16.70 -13.62
C ASN A 423 16.16 15.47 -12.88
N TRP A 424 16.72 15.63 -11.68
CA TRP A 424 17.21 14.52 -10.85
C TRP A 424 16.25 14.14 -9.72
N PHE A 425 15.17 14.89 -9.48
CA PHE A 425 14.18 14.55 -8.44
C PHE A 425 13.43 13.27 -8.80
N ARG A 426 13.57 12.22 -7.98
CA ARG A 426 12.98 10.90 -8.19
C ARG A 426 12.38 10.39 -6.86
N PRO A 427 11.22 10.92 -6.45
CA PRO A 427 10.53 10.42 -5.26
C PRO A 427 10.11 8.97 -5.48
N VAL A 428 10.37 8.10 -4.51
CA VAL A 428 10.10 6.66 -4.61
C VAL A 428 9.38 6.07 -3.39
N GLN A 429 9.34 6.80 -2.27
CA GLN A 429 8.52 6.45 -1.12
C GLN A 429 8.00 7.71 -0.44
N VAL A 430 6.75 7.70 0.01
CA VAL A 430 6.22 8.71 0.94
C VAL A 430 5.56 8.06 2.16
N ARG A 431 5.79 8.62 3.35
CA ARG A 431 5.20 8.16 4.62
C ARG A 431 4.86 9.35 5.53
N THR A 432 3.90 9.15 6.43
CA THR A 432 3.67 10.08 7.55
C THR A 432 4.79 9.87 8.57
N GLY A 433 5.52 10.93 8.91
CA GLY A 433 6.56 10.88 9.93
C GLY A 433 5.98 10.84 11.35
N PRO A 434 6.76 10.37 12.35
CA PRO A 434 6.33 10.39 13.75
C PRO A 434 6.16 11.82 14.30
N ASP A 435 6.81 12.80 13.67
CA ASP A 435 6.71 14.23 13.95
C ASP A 435 5.47 14.91 13.31
N GLY A 436 4.70 14.17 12.50
CA GLY A 436 3.53 14.66 11.76
C GLY A 436 3.84 15.22 10.36
N GLY A 437 5.11 15.33 9.97
CA GLY A 437 5.50 15.74 8.63
C GLY A 437 5.21 14.67 7.57
N LEU A 438 5.27 15.05 6.30
CA LEU A 438 5.24 14.10 5.17
C LEU A 438 6.68 13.84 4.72
N TRP A 439 7.15 12.61 4.91
CA TRP A 439 8.54 12.21 4.64
C TRP A 439 8.64 11.53 3.28
N VAL A 440 9.66 11.86 2.50
CA VAL A 440 9.83 11.42 1.12
C VAL A 440 11.24 10.87 0.90
N ALA A 441 11.37 9.65 0.40
CA ALA A 441 12.63 9.13 -0.12
C ALA A 441 12.78 9.56 -1.56
N ASP A 442 13.87 10.26 -1.87
CA ASP A 442 14.25 10.67 -3.21
C ASP A 442 15.57 10.02 -3.59
N MET A 443 15.50 9.01 -4.46
CA MET A 443 16.66 8.25 -4.91
C MET A 443 17.66 9.11 -5.70
N THR A 444 17.25 10.29 -6.18
CA THR A 444 18.08 11.29 -6.88
C THR A 444 18.87 10.70 -8.06
N ARG A 445 18.19 10.46 -9.19
CA ARG A 445 18.77 9.76 -10.35
C ARG A 445 18.50 10.49 -11.65
N ALA A 446 19.48 10.46 -12.56
CA ALA A 446 19.31 11.01 -13.90
C ALA A 446 18.39 10.11 -14.75
N VAL A 447 18.54 8.79 -14.60
CA VAL A 447 17.83 7.76 -15.36
C VAL A 447 17.21 6.78 -14.38
N VAL A 448 15.92 6.48 -14.55
CA VAL A 448 15.21 5.48 -13.74
C VAL A 448 14.67 4.34 -14.59
N GLU A 449 14.73 4.42 -15.91
CA GLU A 449 14.35 3.35 -16.82
C GLU A 449 15.40 2.23 -16.81
N HIS A 450 14.93 0.99 -16.67
CA HIS A 450 15.83 -0.16 -16.77
C HIS A 450 16.44 -0.25 -18.18
N PRO A 451 17.75 -0.54 -18.33
CA PRO A 451 18.46 -0.50 -19.62
C PRO A 451 17.80 -1.28 -20.75
N ARG A 452 17.19 -2.43 -20.45
CA ARG A 452 16.40 -3.26 -21.39
C ARG A 452 15.32 -2.49 -22.17
N TRP A 453 14.83 -1.38 -21.63
CA TRP A 453 13.75 -0.57 -22.21
C TRP A 453 14.25 0.71 -22.91
N ILE A 454 15.57 0.93 -22.92
CA ILE A 454 16.21 2.07 -23.56
C ILE A 454 16.77 1.61 -24.92
N PRO A 455 16.56 2.37 -26.02
CA PRO A 455 17.16 2.04 -27.31
C PRO A 455 18.69 1.93 -27.24
N GLU A 456 19.27 0.93 -27.91
CA GLU A 456 20.71 0.63 -27.88
C GLU A 456 21.60 1.84 -28.22
N GLU A 457 21.22 2.61 -29.24
CA GLU A 457 21.95 3.83 -29.65
C GLU A 457 22.02 4.89 -28.55
N MET A 458 21.00 4.97 -27.69
CA MET A 458 20.97 5.87 -26.55
C MET A 458 21.79 5.32 -25.38
N LEU A 459 21.73 4.00 -25.12
CA LEU A 459 22.55 3.34 -24.08
C LEU A 459 24.06 3.53 -24.30
N GLN A 460 24.51 3.63 -25.55
CA GLN A 460 25.91 3.88 -25.87
C GLN A 460 26.42 5.21 -25.32
N ASN A 461 25.55 6.20 -25.16
CA ASN A 461 25.90 7.56 -24.74
C ASN A 461 25.29 7.96 -23.39
N LEU A 462 24.67 7.02 -22.67
CA LEU A 462 24.00 7.25 -21.39
C LEU A 462 24.67 6.47 -20.26
N ASP A 463 24.99 7.15 -19.16
CA ASP A 463 25.28 6.51 -17.88
C ASP A 463 23.96 6.19 -17.14
N VAL A 464 23.58 4.92 -17.16
CA VAL A 464 22.36 4.43 -16.49
C VAL A 464 22.48 4.35 -14.97
N ARG A 465 23.69 4.54 -14.42
CA ARG A 465 23.96 4.58 -12.98
C ARG A 465 24.18 6.01 -12.45
N ALA A 466 24.08 7.03 -13.31
CA ALA A 466 24.18 8.43 -12.90
C ALA A 466 23.16 8.77 -11.79
N GLY A 467 23.67 9.11 -10.60
CA GLY A 467 22.85 9.26 -9.38
C GLY A 467 23.14 8.24 -8.27
N GLU A 468 23.90 7.17 -8.52
CA GLU A 468 24.10 6.10 -7.52
C GLU A 468 24.76 6.54 -6.22
N LYS A 469 25.51 7.65 -6.27
CA LYS A 469 26.18 8.25 -5.10
C LYS A 469 25.36 9.38 -4.51
N GLN A 470 24.22 9.70 -5.10
CA GLN A 470 23.30 10.73 -4.66
C GLN A 470 22.06 10.11 -4.02
N GLY A 471 21.31 10.88 -3.24
CA GLY A 471 20.11 10.43 -2.56
C GLY A 471 19.81 11.25 -1.32
N ARG A 472 18.52 11.43 -1.03
CA ARG A 472 18.09 12.19 0.15
C ARG A 472 16.74 11.74 0.66
N ILE A 473 16.52 12.03 1.94
CA ILE A 473 15.22 11.94 2.59
C ILE A 473 14.79 13.37 2.90
N LEU A 474 13.59 13.71 2.45
CA LEU A 474 12.97 15.01 2.64
C LEU A 474 11.87 14.92 3.69
N ARG A 475 11.67 16.00 4.43
CA ARG A 475 10.53 16.20 5.31
C ARG A 475 9.77 17.45 4.89
N LEU A 476 8.49 17.31 4.56
CA LEU A 476 7.58 18.43 4.32
C LEU A 476 6.81 18.76 5.59
N ILE A 477 6.85 20.03 5.99
CA ILE A 477 6.31 20.54 7.25
C ILE A 477 5.63 21.90 7.02
N PRO A 478 4.84 22.41 7.99
CA PRO A 478 4.40 23.79 7.98
C PRO A 478 5.55 24.78 7.81
N ARG A 479 5.31 25.85 7.06
CA ARG A 479 6.33 26.84 6.68
C ARG A 479 6.91 27.62 7.86
N ASP A 480 6.19 27.69 8.97
CA ASP A 480 6.68 28.26 10.23
C ASP A 480 7.68 27.36 10.97
N GLY A 481 7.96 26.16 10.44
CA GLY A 481 8.90 25.21 11.02
C GLY A 481 8.29 24.32 12.11
N THR A 482 6.98 24.37 12.32
CA THR A 482 6.32 23.57 13.37
C THR A 482 6.48 22.07 13.11
N ILE A 483 7.08 21.36 14.06
CA ILE A 483 7.13 19.90 14.13
C ILE A 483 6.66 19.42 15.50
N ARG A 484 6.18 18.18 15.60
CA ARG A 484 5.91 17.57 16.91
C ARG A 484 7.15 16.88 17.44
N GLU A 485 7.39 17.04 18.73
CA GLU A 485 8.41 16.28 19.45
C GLU A 485 8.12 14.78 19.35
N VAL A 486 9.16 14.01 19.02
CA VAL A 486 9.08 12.55 18.92
C VAL A 486 9.71 11.95 20.18
N PRO A 487 8.91 11.37 21.10
CA PRO A 487 9.45 10.74 22.29
C PRO A 487 10.15 9.41 21.98
N ASP A 488 11.12 9.03 22.80
CA ASP A 488 11.68 7.68 22.82
C ASP A 488 10.70 6.74 23.55
N LEU A 489 9.89 6.02 22.77
CA LEU A 489 8.84 5.14 23.26
C LEU A 489 9.39 3.93 24.02
N THR A 490 10.66 3.56 23.79
CA THR A 490 11.28 2.42 24.48
C THR A 490 11.54 2.69 25.95
N LYS A 491 11.58 3.96 26.35
CA LYS A 491 11.80 4.42 27.74
C LYS A 491 10.50 4.71 28.50
N MET A 492 9.36 4.65 27.83
CA MET A 492 8.06 5.01 28.41
C MET A 492 7.45 3.83 29.19
N SER A 493 6.76 4.14 30.29
CA SER A 493 5.94 3.17 31.00
C SER A 493 4.70 2.77 30.20
N ALA A 494 4.08 1.65 30.57
CA ALA A 494 2.86 1.19 29.91
C ALA A 494 1.72 2.22 29.97
N SER A 495 1.59 2.97 31.07
CA SER A 495 0.59 4.04 31.20
C SER A 495 0.85 5.18 30.23
N GLU A 496 2.11 5.57 30.07
CA GLU A 496 2.50 6.65 29.16
C GLU A 496 2.28 6.22 27.69
N LEU A 497 2.60 4.97 27.35
CA LEU A 497 2.32 4.40 26.02
C LEU A 497 0.82 4.38 25.68
N VAL A 498 -0.05 4.05 26.64
CA VAL A 498 -1.51 4.20 26.45
C VAL A 498 -1.91 5.67 26.24
N GLY A 499 -1.19 6.61 26.85
CA GLY A 499 -1.31 8.04 26.57
C GLY A 499 -0.97 8.38 25.11
N VAL A 500 0.10 7.80 24.55
CA VAL A 500 0.54 8.01 23.16
C VAL A 500 -0.49 7.51 22.15
N LEU A 501 -1.24 6.46 22.45
CA LEU A 501 -2.34 5.98 21.57
C LEU A 501 -3.40 7.06 21.29
N LYS A 502 -3.49 8.12 22.11
CA LYS A 502 -4.39 9.27 21.90
C LYS A 502 -3.87 10.29 20.88
N SER A 503 -2.62 10.15 20.43
CA SER A 503 -2.01 11.04 19.45
C SER A 503 -2.83 11.10 18.16
N PRO A 504 -2.95 12.25 17.48
CA PRO A 504 -3.54 12.33 16.15
C PRO A 504 -2.63 11.71 15.06
N ASN A 505 -1.36 11.44 15.36
CA ASN A 505 -0.39 10.86 14.43
C ASN A 505 -0.50 9.33 14.35
N GLY A 506 -0.83 8.79 13.18
CA GLY A 506 -0.95 7.35 12.96
C GLY A 506 0.34 6.57 13.13
N THR A 507 1.48 7.15 12.74
CA THR A 507 2.80 6.51 12.85
C THR A 507 3.19 6.28 14.31
N ILE A 508 3.07 7.30 15.17
CA ILE A 508 3.41 7.16 16.59
C ILE A 508 2.41 6.30 17.35
N ARG A 509 1.12 6.29 16.94
CA ARG A 509 0.12 5.36 17.50
C ARG A 509 0.50 3.92 17.18
N ASP A 510 0.88 3.63 15.94
CA ASP A 510 1.28 2.29 15.51
C ASP A 510 2.55 1.85 16.26
N LEU A 511 3.56 2.72 16.40
CA LEU A 511 4.77 2.44 17.19
C LEU A 511 4.46 2.18 18.67
N ALA A 512 3.61 2.99 19.30
CA ALA A 512 3.20 2.78 20.68
C ALA A 512 2.43 1.47 20.87
N GLN A 513 1.58 1.11 19.89
CA GLN A 513 0.89 -0.18 19.87
C GLN A 513 1.88 -1.34 19.79
N GLN A 514 2.87 -1.26 18.89
CA GLN A 514 3.92 -2.25 18.75
C GLN A 514 4.70 -2.43 20.07
N VAL A 515 5.15 -1.34 20.69
CA VAL A 515 5.92 -1.42 21.96
C VAL A 515 5.08 -2.04 23.08
N LEU A 516 3.80 -1.69 23.21
CA LEU A 516 2.89 -2.34 24.17
C LEU A 516 2.83 -3.86 23.93
N LEU A 517 2.58 -4.28 22.69
CA LEU A 517 2.49 -5.70 22.34
C LEU A 517 3.82 -6.43 22.49
N TRP A 518 4.94 -5.77 22.20
CA TRP A 518 6.26 -6.39 22.26
C TRP A 518 6.73 -6.62 23.69
N ASN A 519 6.47 -5.66 24.57
CA ASN A 519 6.87 -5.73 25.97
C ASN A 519 5.89 -6.52 26.84
N SER A 520 4.70 -6.84 26.33
CA SER A 520 3.63 -7.55 27.05
C SER A 520 3.34 -6.90 28.41
N ALA A 521 2.67 -5.75 28.39
CA ALA A 521 2.39 -4.94 29.58
C ALA A 521 0.92 -5.09 30.08
N PRO A 522 0.54 -6.19 30.75
CA PRO A 522 -0.85 -6.45 31.15
C PRO A 522 -1.41 -5.42 32.16
N ASP A 523 -0.56 -4.74 32.93
CA ASP A 523 -0.98 -3.70 33.87
C ASP A 523 -1.61 -2.48 33.16
N SER A 524 -1.43 -2.35 31.85
CA SER A 524 -2.11 -1.34 31.03
C SER A 524 -3.58 -1.66 30.71
N VAL A 525 -4.05 -2.89 30.96
CA VAL A 525 -5.41 -3.34 30.62
C VAL A 525 -6.51 -2.41 31.16
N PRO A 526 -6.50 -1.95 32.43
CA PRO A 526 -7.52 -1.03 32.92
C PRO A 526 -7.56 0.30 32.14
N LEU A 527 -6.40 0.86 31.81
CA LEU A 527 -6.29 2.10 31.04
C LEU A 527 -6.70 1.92 29.58
N LEU A 528 -6.39 0.77 29.00
CA LEU A 528 -6.81 0.41 27.64
C LEU A 528 -8.33 0.24 27.56
N LYS A 529 -8.96 -0.41 28.54
CA LYS A 529 -10.44 -0.52 28.62
C LYS A 529 -11.06 0.87 28.71
N GLN A 530 -10.54 1.71 29.61
CA GLN A 530 -10.99 3.09 29.73
C GLN A 530 -10.86 3.86 28.41
N LEU A 531 -9.72 3.72 27.71
CA LEU A 531 -9.51 4.37 26.42
C LEU A 531 -10.51 3.86 25.38
N ALA A 532 -10.65 2.54 25.23
CA ALA A 532 -11.55 1.91 24.26
C ALA A 532 -13.02 2.35 24.42
N THR A 533 -13.47 2.62 25.65
CA THR A 533 -14.85 3.04 25.93
C THR A 533 -15.06 4.55 26.06
N SER A 534 -14.02 5.36 25.90
CA SER A 534 -14.06 6.83 26.07
C SER A 534 -14.61 7.58 24.85
N GLU A 535 -14.54 8.92 24.89
CA GLU A 535 -14.78 9.84 23.77
C GLU A 535 -13.49 10.22 23.01
N ALA A 536 -12.40 9.46 23.20
CA ALA A 536 -11.18 9.68 22.42
C ALA A 536 -11.41 9.46 20.92
N PRO A 537 -10.55 10.01 20.03
CA PRO A 537 -10.66 9.79 18.59
C PRO A 537 -10.81 8.30 18.22
N ALA A 538 -11.59 8.01 17.18
CA ALA A 538 -11.87 6.64 16.76
C ALA A 538 -10.61 5.78 16.60
N ALA A 539 -9.58 6.29 15.92
CA ALA A 539 -8.29 5.59 15.75
C ALA A 539 -7.62 5.20 17.08
N SER A 540 -7.72 6.02 18.12
CA SER A 540 -7.18 5.74 19.45
C SER A 540 -7.93 4.62 20.16
N ARG A 541 -9.27 4.63 20.08
CA ARG A 541 -10.13 3.58 20.66
C ARG A 541 -9.93 2.26 19.92
N SER A 542 -9.84 2.31 18.59
CA SER A 542 -9.51 1.20 17.71
C SER A 542 -8.18 0.53 18.08
N ALA A 543 -7.11 1.31 18.28
CA ALA A 543 -5.83 0.76 18.72
C ALA A 543 -5.96 0.06 20.09
N ALA A 544 -6.68 0.67 21.04
CA ALA A 544 -6.90 0.08 22.36
C ALA A 544 -7.67 -1.24 22.31
N LEU A 545 -8.73 -1.34 21.47
CA LEU A 545 -9.48 -2.58 21.25
C LEU A 545 -8.56 -3.72 20.77
N TRP A 546 -7.68 -3.44 19.82
CA TRP A 546 -6.76 -4.43 19.29
C TRP A 546 -5.66 -4.83 20.28
N VAL A 547 -5.13 -3.90 21.09
CA VAL A 547 -4.19 -4.26 22.17
C VAL A 547 -4.87 -5.17 23.18
N LEU A 548 -6.10 -4.85 23.61
CA LEU A 548 -6.89 -5.70 24.51
C LEU A 548 -7.14 -7.09 23.92
N ALA A 549 -7.48 -7.17 22.63
CA ALA A 549 -7.69 -8.44 21.94
C ALA A 549 -6.41 -9.30 21.92
N ARG A 550 -5.26 -8.69 21.62
CA ARG A 550 -3.96 -9.39 21.59
C ARG A 550 -3.45 -9.79 22.97
N TYR A 551 -3.86 -9.08 24.02
CA TYR A 551 -3.64 -9.49 25.41
C TYR A 551 -4.63 -10.54 25.92
N ASP A 552 -5.60 -10.95 25.10
CA ASP A 552 -6.70 -11.83 25.52
C ASP A 552 -7.48 -11.26 26.72
N ALA A 553 -7.59 -9.93 26.76
CA ALA A 553 -8.19 -9.13 27.85
C ALA A 553 -9.44 -8.34 27.41
N ILE A 554 -9.89 -8.54 26.17
CA ILE A 554 -11.14 -7.99 25.65
C ILE A 554 -12.34 -8.68 26.30
N ASP A 555 -13.37 -7.92 26.65
CA ASP A 555 -14.61 -8.44 27.25
C ASP A 555 -15.86 -7.96 26.51
N GLU A 556 -17.00 -8.62 26.78
CA GLU A 556 -18.27 -8.28 26.13
C GLU A 556 -18.73 -6.85 26.43
N ALA A 557 -18.46 -6.33 27.63
CA ALA A 557 -18.89 -4.98 28.02
C ALA A 557 -18.18 -3.90 27.20
N THR A 558 -16.89 -4.07 26.98
CA THR A 558 -16.07 -3.20 26.13
C THR A 558 -16.55 -3.25 24.69
N LEU A 559 -16.81 -4.45 24.15
CA LEU A 559 -17.28 -4.63 22.77
C LEU A 559 -18.70 -4.11 22.56
N LYS A 560 -19.63 -4.36 23.48
CA LYS A 560 -20.99 -3.79 23.45
C LYS A 560 -20.92 -2.27 23.43
N THR A 561 -20.08 -1.69 24.29
CA THR A 561 -19.87 -0.23 24.30
C THR A 561 -19.35 0.26 22.96
N ALA A 562 -18.32 -0.39 22.39
CA ALA A 562 -17.74 -0.03 21.10
C ALA A 562 -18.76 -0.13 19.95
N LEU A 563 -19.61 -1.16 19.95
CA LEU A 563 -20.67 -1.36 18.97
C LEU A 563 -21.86 -0.41 19.14
N SER A 564 -22.13 0.09 20.36
CA SER A 564 -23.17 1.09 20.64
C SER A 564 -22.80 2.51 20.17
N ARG A 565 -21.51 2.81 19.93
CA ARG A 565 -21.07 4.18 19.60
C ARG A 565 -21.45 4.58 18.18
N GLU A 566 -21.64 5.89 17.99
CA GLU A 566 -21.99 6.49 16.68
C GLU A 566 -20.87 6.35 15.64
N ASP A 567 -19.60 6.20 16.05
CA ASP A 567 -18.46 6.10 15.15
C ASP A 567 -18.37 4.74 14.43
N ALA A 568 -18.72 4.72 13.15
CA ALA A 568 -18.64 3.53 12.29
C ALA A 568 -17.24 2.88 12.29
N SER A 569 -16.17 3.69 12.31
CA SER A 569 -14.79 3.22 12.41
C SER A 569 -14.54 2.31 13.63
N VAL A 570 -15.09 2.68 14.79
CA VAL A 570 -14.94 1.89 16.02
C VAL A 570 -15.77 0.61 15.96
N ARG A 571 -17.01 0.70 15.45
CA ARG A 571 -17.87 -0.47 15.26
C ARG A 571 -17.25 -1.49 14.31
N ARG A 572 -16.62 -1.03 13.21
CA ARG A 572 -15.83 -1.88 12.30
C ARG A 572 -14.73 -2.64 13.04
N GLN A 573 -13.92 -1.95 13.85
CA GLN A 573 -12.84 -2.63 14.59
C GLN A 573 -13.39 -3.60 15.65
N ALA A 574 -14.50 -3.27 16.31
CA ALA A 574 -15.13 -4.18 17.27
C ALA A 574 -15.55 -5.49 16.59
N TRP A 575 -16.17 -5.44 15.41
CA TRP A 575 -16.51 -6.64 14.63
C TRP A 575 -15.27 -7.43 14.18
N ARG A 576 -14.19 -6.77 13.75
CA ARG A 576 -12.92 -7.46 13.44
C ARG A 576 -12.31 -8.16 14.65
N VAL A 577 -12.36 -7.53 15.83
CA VAL A 577 -11.92 -8.14 17.09
C VAL A 577 -12.79 -9.35 17.44
N ILE A 578 -14.12 -9.26 17.24
CA ILE A 578 -15.02 -10.41 17.42
C ILE A 578 -14.65 -11.54 16.45
N ALA A 579 -14.38 -11.24 15.19
CA ALA A 579 -13.96 -12.23 14.19
C ALA A 579 -12.64 -12.91 14.58
N ALA A 580 -11.65 -12.13 15.06
CA ALA A 580 -10.34 -12.65 15.47
C ALA A 580 -10.39 -13.46 16.77
N SER A 581 -11.34 -13.17 17.66
CA SER A 581 -11.48 -13.80 18.98
C SER A 581 -12.34 -15.08 18.92
N THR A 582 -11.85 -16.09 18.20
CA THR A 582 -12.54 -17.38 18.11
C THR A 582 -12.41 -18.20 19.40
N SER A 583 -13.48 -18.93 19.77
CA SER A 583 -13.62 -19.59 21.08
C SER A 583 -12.59 -20.68 21.38
N LYS A 584 -11.85 -21.17 20.37
CA LYS A 584 -10.94 -22.32 20.51
C LYS A 584 -9.60 -21.98 21.18
N THR A 585 -9.23 -20.71 21.26
CA THR A 585 -7.90 -20.29 21.77
C THR A 585 -7.96 -19.15 22.80
N SER A 586 -9.09 -18.47 22.96
CA SER A 586 -9.25 -17.34 23.89
C SER A 586 -9.67 -17.80 25.30
N ARG A 587 -9.10 -17.18 26.34
CA ARG A 587 -9.52 -17.35 27.74
C ARG A 587 -10.87 -16.69 28.02
N THR A 588 -11.33 -15.80 27.14
CA THR A 588 -12.61 -15.08 27.26
C THR A 588 -13.46 -15.31 26.02
N PRO A 589 -14.14 -16.46 25.90
CA PRO A 589 -14.88 -16.81 24.69
C PRO A 589 -16.03 -15.83 24.45
N ILE A 590 -15.94 -15.09 23.36
CA ILE A 590 -16.99 -14.15 22.92
C ILE A 590 -18.20 -14.93 22.42
N VAL A 591 -19.41 -14.55 22.84
CA VAL A 591 -20.67 -15.17 22.42
C VAL A 591 -21.34 -14.32 21.33
N LEU A 592 -21.11 -14.71 20.07
CA LEU A 592 -21.59 -14.00 18.87
C LEU A 592 -23.09 -13.61 18.92
N PRO A 593 -24.04 -14.49 19.35
CA PRO A 593 -25.45 -14.13 19.43
C PRO A 593 -25.77 -12.88 20.27
N THR A 594 -24.94 -12.52 21.26
CA THR A 594 -25.18 -11.32 22.08
C THR A 594 -24.91 -10.00 21.35
N PHE A 595 -24.32 -10.05 20.16
CA PHE A 595 -23.93 -8.88 19.37
C PHE A 595 -24.76 -8.68 18.11
N VAL A 596 -25.54 -9.69 17.68
CA VAL A 596 -26.28 -9.65 16.40
C VAL A 596 -27.21 -8.45 16.32
N SER A 597 -27.86 -8.09 17.43
CA SER A 597 -28.78 -6.95 17.48
C SER A 597 -28.13 -5.60 17.16
N PHE A 598 -26.80 -5.48 17.25
CA PHE A 598 -26.09 -4.27 16.85
C PHE A 598 -26.01 -4.06 15.33
N ALA A 599 -26.29 -5.10 14.54
CA ALA A 599 -26.26 -5.05 13.09
C ALA A 599 -27.65 -4.96 12.44
N GLU A 600 -28.75 -5.16 13.20
CA GLU A 600 -30.12 -5.21 12.67
C GLU A 600 -30.50 -3.96 11.87
N ASP A 601 -30.16 -2.79 12.42
CA ASP A 601 -30.40 -1.46 11.82
C ASP A 601 -29.13 -0.80 11.26
N GLU A 602 -28.02 -1.53 11.17
CA GLU A 602 -26.78 -0.99 10.63
C GLU A 602 -26.92 -0.73 9.12
N THR A 603 -26.48 0.45 8.71
CA THR A 603 -26.56 0.92 7.32
C THR A 603 -25.21 1.24 6.73
N ASP A 604 -24.17 1.38 7.56
CA ASP A 604 -22.81 1.59 7.09
C ASP A 604 -22.28 0.31 6.42
N PRO A 605 -21.96 0.36 5.11
CA PRO A 605 -21.56 -0.82 4.37
C PRO A 605 -20.26 -1.43 4.90
N PHE A 606 -19.32 -0.61 5.39
CA PHE A 606 -18.06 -1.11 5.94
C PHE A 606 -18.28 -1.83 7.27
N VAL A 607 -19.19 -1.35 8.13
CA VAL A 607 -19.56 -2.07 9.36
C VAL A 607 -20.20 -3.41 9.01
N LEU A 608 -21.14 -3.42 8.05
CA LEU A 608 -21.80 -4.65 7.60
C LEU A 608 -20.81 -5.67 7.03
N ARG A 609 -19.77 -5.23 6.29
CA ARG A 609 -18.68 -6.13 5.85
C ARG A 609 -18.03 -6.85 7.02
N GLU A 610 -17.61 -6.10 8.04
CA GLU A 610 -16.92 -6.71 9.19
C GLU A 610 -17.86 -7.60 10.01
N PHE A 611 -19.15 -7.25 10.09
CA PHE A 611 -20.17 -8.10 10.69
C PHE A 611 -20.31 -9.44 9.96
N PHE A 612 -20.42 -9.45 8.63
CA PHE A 612 -20.53 -10.69 7.86
C PHE A 612 -19.26 -11.54 7.94
N GLU A 613 -18.07 -10.93 7.96
CA GLU A 613 -16.82 -11.66 8.21
C GLU A 613 -16.76 -12.24 9.62
N ALA A 614 -17.28 -11.53 10.63
CA ALA A 614 -17.40 -12.06 11.98
C ALA A 614 -18.37 -13.25 12.04
N LEU A 615 -19.52 -13.19 11.36
CA LEU A 615 -20.44 -14.33 11.26
C LEU A 615 -19.80 -15.53 10.56
N ARG A 616 -19.01 -15.29 9.52
CA ARG A 616 -18.27 -16.34 8.81
C ARG A 616 -17.22 -17.01 9.69
N ALA A 617 -16.51 -16.24 10.52
CA ALA A 617 -15.51 -16.76 11.45
C ALA A 617 -16.12 -17.61 12.59
N HIS A 618 -17.44 -17.52 12.82
CA HIS A 618 -18.17 -18.23 13.88
C HIS A 618 -19.38 -19.00 13.32
N PRO A 619 -19.15 -20.04 12.48
CA PRO A 619 -20.21 -20.70 11.70
C PRO A 619 -21.32 -21.36 12.55
N ASP A 620 -20.98 -21.88 13.73
CA ASP A 620 -21.93 -22.57 14.62
C ASP A 620 -22.93 -21.62 15.32
N ARG A 621 -22.82 -20.31 15.09
CA ARG A 621 -23.53 -19.27 15.86
C ARG A 621 -24.22 -18.23 14.99
N GLN A 622 -24.59 -18.61 13.77
CA GLN A 622 -25.09 -17.67 12.77
C GLN A 622 -26.58 -17.35 12.91
N PRO A 623 -26.95 -16.07 12.86
CA PRO A 623 -28.34 -15.61 12.91
C PRO A 623 -28.99 -15.70 11.52
N VAL A 624 -29.53 -16.87 11.18
CA VAL A 624 -30.02 -17.18 9.82
C VAL A 624 -31.16 -16.25 9.38
N ALA A 625 -32.04 -15.86 10.30
CA ALA A 625 -33.15 -14.96 9.99
C ALA A 625 -32.63 -13.56 9.59
N GLU A 626 -31.69 -13.03 10.36
CA GLU A 626 -31.05 -11.74 10.16
C GLU A 626 -30.23 -11.72 8.87
N LEU A 627 -29.44 -12.78 8.60
CA LEU A 627 -28.72 -12.94 7.33
C LEU A 627 -29.69 -12.91 6.13
N SER A 628 -30.84 -13.57 6.23
CA SER A 628 -31.86 -13.61 5.16
C SER A 628 -32.50 -12.24 4.92
N GLN A 629 -32.67 -11.44 5.98
CA GLN A 629 -33.16 -10.06 5.86
C GLN A 629 -32.12 -9.14 5.22
N HIS A 630 -30.85 -9.23 5.64
CA HIS A 630 -29.75 -8.45 5.03
C HIS A 630 -29.55 -8.81 3.56
N TYR A 631 -29.62 -10.10 3.19
CA TYR A 631 -29.56 -10.53 1.79
C TYR A 631 -30.58 -9.79 0.92
N SER A 632 -31.84 -9.75 1.38
CA SER A 632 -32.91 -9.11 0.63
C SER A 632 -32.81 -7.59 0.63
N ARG A 633 -32.39 -6.98 1.75
CA ARG A 633 -32.18 -5.53 1.88
C ARG A 633 -31.05 -5.05 0.96
N HIS A 634 -29.98 -5.82 0.82
CA HIS A 634 -28.77 -5.44 0.10
C HIS A 634 -28.56 -6.18 -1.23
N PHE A 635 -29.60 -6.81 -1.78
CA PHE A 635 -29.51 -7.59 -3.02
C PHE A 635 -28.89 -6.81 -4.20
N GLY A 636 -29.11 -5.50 -4.27
CA GLY A 636 -28.54 -4.64 -5.32
C GLY A 636 -27.05 -4.29 -5.14
N ASP A 637 -26.47 -4.53 -3.95
CA ASP A 637 -25.06 -4.31 -3.69
C ASP A 637 -24.30 -5.62 -3.84
N ARG A 638 -23.51 -5.74 -4.91
CA ARG A 638 -22.78 -6.97 -5.22
C ARG A 638 -21.76 -7.40 -4.16
N TYR A 639 -21.21 -6.46 -3.38
CA TYR A 639 -20.24 -6.77 -2.34
C TYR A 639 -20.93 -7.28 -1.08
N LEU A 640 -21.96 -6.57 -0.61
CA LEU A 640 -22.74 -7.01 0.54
C LEU A 640 -23.47 -8.31 0.25
N GLN A 641 -24.02 -8.48 -0.96
CA GLN A 641 -24.58 -9.75 -1.41
C GLN A 641 -23.56 -10.89 -1.32
N PHE A 642 -22.35 -10.69 -1.86
CA PHE A 642 -21.28 -11.67 -1.78
C PHE A 642 -20.92 -12.02 -0.33
N LEU A 643 -20.76 -11.00 0.52
CA LEU A 643 -20.36 -11.17 1.92
C LEU A 643 -21.43 -11.91 2.73
N VAL A 644 -22.72 -11.58 2.55
CA VAL A 644 -23.84 -12.29 3.22
C VAL A 644 -23.88 -13.75 2.79
N LEU A 645 -23.84 -14.03 1.48
CA LEU A 645 -23.93 -15.41 0.97
C LEU A 645 -22.73 -16.27 1.38
N ARG A 646 -21.53 -15.66 1.43
CA ARG A 646 -20.31 -16.30 1.92
C ARG A 646 -20.33 -16.50 3.43
N ALA A 647 -21.03 -15.64 4.19
CA ALA A 647 -21.14 -15.78 5.63
C ALA A 647 -22.00 -16.99 6.01
N VAL A 648 -23.07 -17.33 5.28
CA VAL A 648 -23.95 -18.47 5.61
C VAL A 648 -23.16 -19.79 5.60
N SER A 649 -23.18 -20.53 6.69
CA SER A 649 -22.58 -21.87 6.82
C SER A 649 -23.34 -22.92 6.00
N ASN A 650 -22.66 -24.01 5.65
CA ASN A 650 -23.26 -25.10 4.87
C ASN A 650 -24.47 -25.72 5.58
N ASP A 651 -24.38 -25.93 6.89
CA ASP A 651 -25.45 -26.54 7.69
C ASP A 651 -26.72 -25.68 7.76
N ASN A 652 -26.56 -24.36 7.68
CA ASN A 652 -27.68 -23.40 7.73
C ASN A 652 -28.20 -23.00 6.34
N TRP A 653 -27.57 -23.47 5.26
CA TRP A 653 -27.87 -23.03 3.91
C TRP A 653 -29.32 -23.27 3.49
N ALA A 654 -29.83 -24.49 3.70
CA ALA A 654 -31.20 -24.81 3.36
C ALA A 654 -32.22 -23.95 4.11
N LYS A 655 -31.96 -23.66 5.39
CA LYS A 655 -32.84 -22.82 6.22
C LYS A 655 -32.79 -21.36 5.78
N PHE A 656 -31.60 -20.86 5.42
CA PHE A 656 -31.43 -19.53 4.84
C PHE A 656 -32.22 -19.38 3.54
N VAL A 657 -32.11 -20.36 2.65
CA VAL A 657 -32.84 -20.37 1.37
C VAL A 657 -34.36 -20.39 1.59
N GLU A 658 -34.85 -21.24 2.49
CA GLU A 658 -36.27 -21.27 2.88
C GLU A 658 -36.75 -19.89 3.36
N ASN A 659 -36.01 -19.26 4.28
CA ASN A 659 -36.34 -17.93 4.79
C ASN A 659 -36.35 -16.85 3.70
N VAL A 660 -35.50 -16.92 2.68
CA VAL A 660 -35.51 -15.95 1.57
C VAL A 660 -36.69 -16.19 0.63
N VAL A 661 -37.03 -17.46 0.37
CA VAL A 661 -38.15 -17.83 -0.50
C VAL A 661 -39.50 -17.46 0.12
N GLU A 662 -39.63 -17.53 1.45
CA GLU A 662 -40.85 -17.17 2.17
C GLU A 662 -41.10 -15.65 2.27
N GLN A 663 -40.12 -14.82 1.86
CA GLN A 663 -40.30 -13.37 1.86
C GLN A 663 -41.23 -12.92 0.72
N PRO A 664 -41.90 -11.76 0.86
CA PRO A 664 -42.78 -11.24 -0.19
C PRO A 664 -42.05 -11.02 -1.52
N GLU A 665 -42.61 -11.59 -2.60
CA GLU A 665 -42.17 -11.42 -3.99
C GLU A 665 -40.65 -11.66 -4.24
N PRO A 666 -40.14 -12.89 -4.05
CA PRO A 666 -38.75 -13.20 -4.36
C PRO A 666 -38.58 -13.29 -5.87
N SER A 667 -38.15 -12.19 -6.50
CA SER A 667 -37.94 -12.16 -7.95
C SER A 667 -36.95 -13.25 -8.39
N PRO A 668 -37.07 -13.82 -9.61
CA PRO A 668 -36.12 -14.83 -10.10
C PRO A 668 -34.65 -14.38 -10.01
N ALA A 669 -34.39 -13.09 -10.23
CA ALA A 669 -33.06 -12.50 -10.06
C ALA A 669 -32.53 -12.64 -8.62
N LYS A 670 -33.38 -12.45 -7.60
CA LYS A 670 -33.04 -12.65 -6.18
C LYS A 670 -32.73 -14.10 -5.83
N LEU A 671 -33.37 -15.05 -6.49
CA LEU A 671 -33.18 -16.47 -6.21
C LEU A 671 -32.02 -17.10 -7.00
N ARG A 672 -31.60 -16.48 -8.11
CA ARG A 672 -30.54 -17.00 -8.99
C ARG A 672 -29.21 -17.30 -8.28
N PRO A 673 -28.65 -16.43 -7.41
CA PRO A 673 -27.42 -16.75 -6.67
C PRO A 673 -27.61 -17.95 -5.74
N LEU A 674 -28.79 -18.05 -5.08
CA LEU A 674 -29.11 -19.15 -4.18
C LEU A 674 -29.21 -20.48 -4.93
N LEU A 675 -29.79 -20.45 -6.12
CA LEU A 675 -29.87 -21.60 -7.02
C LEU A 675 -28.47 -22.07 -7.46
N SER A 676 -27.61 -21.15 -7.90
CA SER A 676 -26.24 -21.46 -8.33
C SER A 676 -25.42 -22.16 -7.23
N ILE A 677 -25.49 -21.62 -6.00
CA ILE A 677 -24.83 -22.21 -4.84
C ILE A 677 -25.46 -23.57 -4.50
N SER A 678 -26.80 -23.66 -4.45
CA SER A 678 -27.50 -24.90 -4.09
C SER A 678 -27.25 -26.04 -5.06
N LEU A 679 -27.16 -25.75 -6.37
CA LEU A 679 -26.78 -26.72 -7.40
C LEU A 679 -25.34 -27.18 -7.20
N THR A 680 -24.39 -26.25 -7.04
CA THR A 680 -22.96 -26.58 -6.92
C THR A 680 -22.65 -27.38 -5.65
N GLU A 681 -23.35 -27.07 -4.55
CA GLU A 681 -23.20 -27.76 -3.26
C GLU A 681 -24.06 -29.01 -3.12
N ASN A 682 -24.89 -29.34 -4.13
CA ASN A 682 -25.85 -30.46 -4.09
C ASN A 682 -26.82 -30.39 -2.89
N SER A 683 -27.27 -29.20 -2.53
CA SER A 683 -28.18 -28.99 -1.40
C SER A 683 -29.63 -29.31 -1.78
N GLU A 684 -30.04 -30.57 -1.63
CA GLU A 684 -31.37 -31.05 -2.00
C GLU A 684 -32.53 -30.26 -1.38
N ALA A 685 -32.45 -29.96 -0.08
CA ALA A 685 -33.50 -29.24 0.63
C ALA A 685 -33.68 -27.81 0.11
N ALA A 686 -32.56 -27.10 -0.12
CA ALA A 686 -32.58 -25.77 -0.73
C ALA A 686 -33.15 -25.79 -2.15
N MET A 687 -32.75 -26.77 -2.97
CA MET A 687 -33.25 -26.93 -4.34
C MET A 687 -34.76 -27.14 -4.38
N LYS A 688 -35.31 -28.00 -3.50
CA LYS A 688 -36.76 -28.21 -3.40
C LYS A 688 -37.51 -26.91 -3.09
N SER A 689 -37.04 -26.13 -2.11
CA SER A 689 -37.65 -24.83 -1.76
C SER A 689 -37.57 -23.81 -2.91
N LEU A 690 -36.43 -23.73 -3.60
CA LEU A 690 -36.23 -22.80 -4.71
C LEU A 690 -37.14 -23.15 -5.90
N LEU A 691 -37.23 -24.42 -6.29
CA LEU A 691 -38.06 -24.83 -7.42
C LEU A 691 -39.55 -24.67 -7.13
N ALA A 692 -39.97 -25.00 -5.90
CA ALA A 692 -41.34 -24.78 -5.46
C ALA A 692 -41.77 -23.32 -5.63
N SER A 693 -40.86 -22.37 -5.43
CA SER A 693 -41.11 -20.93 -5.65
C SER A 693 -40.99 -20.53 -7.12
N LEU A 694 -39.87 -20.85 -7.78
CA LEU A 694 -39.57 -20.40 -9.14
C LEU A 694 -40.55 -20.91 -10.17
N LEU A 695 -40.97 -22.18 -10.09
CA LEU A 695 -41.81 -22.79 -11.12
C LEU A 695 -43.26 -22.31 -11.10
N GLN A 696 -43.68 -21.63 -10.03
CA GLN A 696 -44.98 -20.95 -9.91
C GLN A 696 -45.01 -19.57 -10.57
N ASN A 697 -43.85 -18.98 -10.88
CA ASN A 697 -43.76 -17.65 -11.46
C ASN A 697 -44.25 -17.63 -12.92
N GLU A 698 -44.66 -16.44 -13.39
CA GLU A 698 -44.92 -16.20 -14.80
C GLU A 698 -43.63 -16.37 -15.62
N ILE A 699 -43.78 -16.88 -16.86
CA ILE A 699 -42.65 -17.12 -17.75
C ILE A 699 -42.13 -15.78 -18.26
N THR A 700 -41.08 -15.30 -17.61
CA THR A 700 -40.37 -14.06 -17.95
C THR A 700 -38.95 -14.37 -18.42
N PRO A 701 -38.28 -13.46 -19.14
CA PRO A 701 -36.87 -13.59 -19.49
C PRO A 701 -35.97 -13.84 -18.26
N GLY A 702 -36.27 -13.16 -17.14
CA GLY A 702 -35.56 -13.35 -15.88
C GLY A 702 -35.73 -14.75 -15.30
N LEU A 703 -36.94 -15.33 -15.38
CA LEU A 703 -37.18 -16.71 -14.95
C LEU A 703 -36.45 -17.72 -15.84
N MET A 704 -36.51 -17.55 -17.17
CA MET A 704 -35.83 -18.42 -18.13
C MET A 704 -34.32 -18.45 -17.89
N ALA A 705 -33.70 -17.27 -17.77
CA ALA A 705 -32.27 -17.16 -17.47
C ALA A 705 -31.88 -17.72 -16.08
N THR A 706 -32.80 -17.70 -15.12
CA THR A 706 -32.58 -18.27 -13.78
C THR A 706 -32.65 -19.80 -13.80
N LEU A 707 -33.58 -20.38 -14.57
CA LEU A 707 -33.81 -21.83 -14.62
C LEU A 707 -32.89 -22.57 -15.60
N GLN A 708 -32.13 -21.88 -16.45
CA GLN A 708 -31.21 -22.52 -17.40
C GLN A 708 -30.29 -23.58 -16.75
N PRO A 709 -29.56 -23.30 -15.65
CA PRO A 709 -28.69 -24.30 -15.03
C PRO A 709 -29.47 -25.51 -14.46
N VAL A 710 -30.72 -25.30 -14.04
CA VAL A 710 -31.61 -26.39 -13.59
C VAL A 710 -31.99 -27.28 -14.76
N ALA A 711 -32.35 -26.66 -15.90
CA ALA A 711 -32.73 -27.38 -17.10
C ALA A 711 -31.54 -28.17 -17.69
N GLU A 712 -30.33 -27.59 -17.65
CA GLU A 712 -29.09 -28.29 -18.01
C GLU A 712 -28.91 -29.56 -17.17
N GLU A 713 -28.97 -29.43 -15.85
CA GLU A 713 -28.84 -30.58 -14.94
C GLU A 713 -29.97 -31.61 -15.11
N ALA A 714 -31.21 -31.14 -15.32
CA ALA A 714 -32.39 -32.00 -15.47
C ALA A 714 -32.36 -32.84 -16.76
N PHE A 715 -31.85 -32.29 -17.87
CA PHE A 715 -32.00 -32.91 -19.20
C PHE A 715 -30.69 -33.39 -19.83
N GLN A 716 -29.52 -32.83 -19.47
CA GLN A 716 -28.24 -33.33 -19.98
C GLN A 716 -27.81 -34.63 -19.30
N ASN A 717 -28.22 -34.85 -18.04
CA ASN A 717 -27.96 -36.06 -17.26
C ASN A 717 -29.20 -36.97 -17.14
N ALA A 718 -30.01 -37.07 -18.20
CA ALA A 718 -31.35 -37.69 -18.18
C ALA A 718 -31.42 -39.14 -17.65
N ASP A 719 -30.31 -39.89 -17.70
CA ASP A 719 -30.24 -41.26 -17.18
C ASP A 719 -30.25 -41.33 -15.63
N LYS A 720 -29.99 -40.21 -14.95
CA LYS A 720 -30.02 -40.06 -13.49
C LYS A 720 -30.58 -38.68 -13.11
N PRO A 721 -31.91 -38.49 -13.17
CA PRO A 721 -32.51 -37.23 -12.78
C PRO A 721 -32.18 -36.88 -11.32
N PRO A 722 -31.98 -35.61 -10.98
CA PRO A 722 -31.66 -35.21 -9.62
C PRO A 722 -32.77 -35.57 -8.62
N ILE A 723 -32.40 -36.03 -7.43
CA ILE A 723 -33.35 -36.46 -6.37
C ILE A 723 -34.28 -35.32 -5.93
N TRP A 724 -33.85 -34.07 -6.09
CA TRP A 724 -34.64 -32.89 -5.77
C TRP A 724 -35.67 -32.50 -6.84
N LEU A 725 -35.66 -33.15 -8.02
CA LEU A 725 -36.54 -32.82 -9.15
C LEU A 725 -37.72 -33.80 -9.21
N THR A 726 -38.96 -33.31 -9.18
CA THR A 726 -40.15 -34.15 -9.35
C THR A 726 -40.58 -34.26 -10.82
N ASP A 727 -41.45 -35.23 -11.13
CA ASP A 727 -42.03 -35.35 -12.47
C ASP A 727 -42.82 -34.09 -12.86
N SER A 728 -43.55 -33.49 -11.90
CA SER A 728 -44.29 -32.24 -12.11
C SER A 728 -43.37 -31.06 -12.42
N ASP A 729 -42.23 -30.97 -11.73
CA ASP A 729 -41.23 -29.92 -12.00
C ASP A 729 -40.62 -30.09 -13.39
N THR A 730 -40.31 -31.34 -13.75
CA THR A 730 -39.78 -31.71 -15.07
C THR A 730 -40.73 -31.31 -16.18
N ASP A 731 -42.03 -31.57 -16.02
CA ASP A 731 -43.04 -31.20 -17.01
C ASP A 731 -43.23 -29.68 -17.10
N ARG A 732 -43.14 -28.97 -15.97
CA ARG A 732 -43.16 -27.50 -15.98
C ARG A 732 -41.94 -26.91 -16.69
N LEU A 733 -40.74 -27.47 -16.48
CA LEU A 733 -39.52 -27.05 -17.20
C LEU A 733 -39.67 -27.25 -18.71
N LYS A 734 -40.24 -28.38 -19.17
CA LYS A 734 -40.54 -28.60 -20.60
C LYS A 734 -41.50 -27.55 -21.16
N GLN A 735 -42.52 -27.12 -20.40
CA GLN A 735 -43.42 -26.04 -20.82
C GLN A 735 -42.67 -24.71 -20.99
N ILE A 736 -41.75 -24.39 -20.07
CA ILE A 736 -40.92 -23.18 -20.12
C ILE A 736 -40.00 -23.23 -21.35
N ILE A 737 -39.33 -24.35 -21.61
CA ILE A 737 -38.47 -24.53 -22.79
C ILE A 737 -39.28 -24.38 -24.09
N LYS A 738 -40.50 -24.94 -24.14
CA LYS A 738 -41.40 -24.77 -25.29
C LYS A 738 -41.80 -23.31 -25.51
N HIS A 739 -42.03 -22.56 -24.43
CA HIS A 739 -42.30 -21.12 -24.51
C HIS A 739 -41.06 -20.36 -25.02
N ALA A 740 -39.87 -20.64 -24.48
CA ALA A 740 -38.60 -20.07 -24.90
C ALA A 740 -38.36 -20.27 -26.40
N LYS A 741 -38.62 -21.47 -26.94
CA LYS A 741 -38.53 -21.77 -28.37
C LYS A 741 -39.45 -20.87 -29.22
N THR A 742 -40.65 -20.58 -28.72
CA THR A 742 -41.61 -19.70 -29.41
C THR A 742 -41.12 -18.24 -29.38
N VAL A 743 -40.61 -17.78 -28.25
CA VAL A 743 -40.06 -16.41 -28.09
C VAL A 743 -38.81 -16.22 -28.97
N PHE A 744 -37.90 -17.20 -28.99
CA PHE A 744 -36.66 -17.12 -29.75
C PHE A 744 -36.91 -17.07 -31.28
N ALA A 745 -37.89 -17.86 -31.75
CA ALA A 745 -38.28 -17.92 -33.16
C ALA A 745 -39.02 -16.68 -33.67
N ASP A 746 -39.52 -15.81 -32.79
CA ASP A 746 -40.24 -14.59 -33.16
C ASP A 746 -39.26 -13.40 -33.30
N PRO A 747 -38.95 -12.94 -34.53
CA PRO A 747 -38.00 -11.85 -34.75
C PRO A 747 -38.52 -10.50 -34.26
N THR A 748 -39.81 -10.38 -33.92
CA THR A 748 -40.40 -9.15 -33.38
C THR A 748 -40.19 -8.99 -31.88
N LYS A 749 -39.73 -10.04 -31.19
CA LYS A 749 -39.43 -10.01 -29.76
C LYS A 749 -38.15 -9.23 -29.47
N PRO A 750 -38.07 -8.53 -28.32
CA PRO A 750 -36.85 -7.82 -27.93
C PRO A 750 -35.66 -8.77 -27.84
N GLU A 751 -34.48 -8.30 -28.26
CA GLU A 751 -33.25 -9.08 -28.29
C GLU A 751 -32.92 -9.69 -26.92
N MET A 752 -33.14 -8.96 -25.83
CA MET A 752 -32.93 -9.45 -24.47
C MET A 752 -33.80 -10.68 -24.14
N GLU A 753 -35.05 -10.71 -24.61
CA GLU A 753 -35.96 -11.86 -24.37
C GLU A 753 -35.56 -13.07 -25.21
N ARG A 754 -35.15 -12.83 -26.47
CA ARG A 754 -34.63 -13.87 -27.36
C ARG A 754 -33.34 -14.45 -26.78
N ASN A 755 -32.40 -13.62 -26.32
CA ASN A 755 -31.15 -14.06 -25.70
C ASN A 755 -31.39 -14.90 -24.43
N ALA A 756 -32.33 -14.49 -23.57
CA ALA A 756 -32.70 -15.27 -22.39
C ALA A 756 -33.35 -16.62 -22.74
N SER A 757 -34.06 -16.68 -23.87
CA SER A 757 -34.70 -17.90 -24.36
C SER A 757 -33.69 -18.87 -24.97
N ALA A 758 -32.69 -18.36 -25.69
CA ALA A 758 -31.69 -19.16 -26.42
C ALA A 758 -30.97 -20.18 -25.52
N GLY A 759 -30.66 -19.83 -24.27
CA GLY A 759 -29.98 -20.72 -23.32
C GLY A 759 -30.75 -21.97 -22.92
N LEU A 760 -32.06 -22.03 -23.20
CA LEU A 760 -32.92 -23.18 -22.91
C LEU A 760 -33.10 -24.14 -24.10
N LEU A 761 -32.71 -23.72 -25.31
CA LEU A 761 -32.87 -24.51 -26.53
C LEU A 761 -31.81 -25.63 -26.61
N GLY A 762 -32.19 -26.79 -27.11
CA GLY A 762 -31.29 -27.93 -27.33
C GLY A 762 -31.01 -28.79 -26.09
N LEU A 763 -31.57 -28.41 -24.93
CA LEU A 763 -31.40 -29.14 -23.67
C LEU A 763 -32.19 -30.46 -23.66
N ILE A 764 -33.40 -30.48 -24.23
CA ILE A 764 -34.21 -31.70 -24.34
C ILE A 764 -33.62 -32.58 -25.45
N PRO A 765 -33.12 -33.79 -25.16
CA PRO A 765 -32.44 -34.63 -26.15
C PRO A 765 -33.28 -34.92 -27.41
N ALA A 766 -34.60 -35.07 -27.25
CA ALA A 766 -35.52 -35.35 -28.36
C ALA A 766 -35.70 -34.15 -29.32
N ASP A 767 -35.55 -32.91 -28.84
CA ASP A 767 -35.77 -31.70 -29.62
C ASP A 767 -34.46 -31.07 -30.13
N ARG A 768 -33.30 -31.64 -29.74
CA ARG A 768 -31.98 -31.03 -29.87
C ARG A 768 -31.63 -30.63 -31.31
N GLU A 769 -31.83 -31.52 -32.27
CA GLU A 769 -31.49 -31.26 -33.67
C GLU A 769 -32.29 -30.07 -34.22
N GLN A 770 -33.61 -30.03 -33.94
CA GLN A 770 -34.48 -28.95 -34.37
C GLN A 770 -34.12 -27.61 -33.72
N ASP A 771 -33.80 -27.64 -32.43
CA ASP A 771 -33.42 -26.44 -31.68
C ASP A 771 -32.07 -25.87 -32.14
N VAL A 772 -31.11 -26.74 -32.46
CA VAL A 772 -29.82 -26.31 -33.03
C VAL A 772 -30.03 -25.67 -34.41
N SER A 773 -30.86 -26.25 -35.28
CA SER A 773 -31.20 -25.60 -36.56
C SER A 773 -31.84 -24.23 -36.34
N LEU A 774 -32.78 -24.11 -35.40
CA LEU A 774 -33.43 -22.84 -35.09
C LEU A 774 -32.44 -21.79 -34.58
N LEU A 775 -31.50 -22.17 -33.71
CA LEU A 775 -30.40 -21.30 -33.25
C LEU A 775 -29.55 -20.82 -34.42
N VAL A 776 -29.10 -21.74 -35.30
CA VAL A 776 -28.28 -21.41 -36.47
C VAL A 776 -29.00 -20.46 -37.42
N ASP A 777 -30.29 -20.67 -37.68
CA ASP A 777 -31.08 -19.85 -38.61
C ASP A 777 -31.33 -18.42 -38.08
N ASN A 778 -31.14 -18.18 -36.79
CA ASN A 778 -31.50 -16.92 -36.12
C ASN A 778 -30.32 -16.20 -35.45
N LEU A 779 -29.15 -16.82 -35.36
CA LEU A 779 -27.91 -16.17 -34.96
C LEU A 779 -27.30 -15.50 -36.20
N GLY A 780 -27.09 -14.19 -36.12
CA GLY A 780 -26.37 -13.45 -37.17
C GLY A 780 -24.93 -13.97 -37.34
N PRO A 781 -24.27 -13.65 -38.47
CA PRO A 781 -22.88 -14.04 -38.72
C PRO A 781 -21.89 -13.52 -37.67
#